data_AF-A0A7J5DSA2-F1
#
_entry.id   AF-A0A7J5DSA2-F1
#
_cell.length_a   1.000
_cell.length_b   1.000
_cell.length_c   1.000
_cell.angle_alpha   90.00
_cell.angle_beta   90.00
_cell.angle_gamma   90.00
#
_symmetry.space_group_name_H-M   'P 1'
#
loop_
_entity.id
_entity.type
_entity.pdbx_description
1 polymer ?
#
loop_
_entity_poly.entity_id
_entity_poly.type
_entity_poly.pdbx_seq_one_letter_code
_entity_poly.pdbx_strand_id
1 'polypeptide(L)'
;MHSAPLTFACIACIIGGVHSTTEASELLLLVAAGGAAGAVNALAGGGSLISFPALLATGMPPVTANVTNTAATVPGYFGSCLGYRRELRGQGSAALVMTVASVVGAVAGSALLLVTPAALFRGLSPWLVMGAAALLAAQPALARRWTSSTPETGRTGATAVAAQLVVGVYGGYFAAGLGILMLAALGLFRADDTHRLNALKAVLSLAVGAVSTAWFAAFADIAWSAALILSVSGLLGGLAGARFARRLNPDVLRLAVVGSASRSASSSSSEPRKESSDMQNTHDLPDREELVIRDADVVTMDPELGTVTAVDLHLADGVIKAIGKNLEVPRGTTTIDAAGWVVLPGFIDTHWHLWNTLMRGTVHSTPGCDYFSVKRAFAPYLEPDDFYWSARFALAEAVLGGYTAVHNWDHNVRGGEDVDANIQAHLDSGLRGRFSFGPRDSLPADELMDLDGLREMLVRWSEQRREARISFGVALRGPHRTPPAVFREEWAAARELGLPITLHCDRCMREPGCASCNLTLLEDEGLLGPDVQIVHAVHASEDDVAALARTGTRVSVSPVTEMQTMGFPPVADFLRAGVPVSLSVDTLAMPTAADPVGQMRTVLSVEAARAGAGSVTAAQALAMATTTAAADLGIERVAGSLRAGKKADLVLLAPGVNRLPDGEPIEGVVFNGHTRDIDTVIADGRVLKRGGRLMQESARQAIDEGMRRRDRLLLRAQEDGVWPTTTTP
;
A
#
# COMPACT_ATOMS: atom_id res chain seq x y z
N MET A 1 8.06 -46.35 26.26
CA MET A 1 6.70 -46.95 26.24
C MET A 1 5.74 -45.95 25.62
N HIS A 2 4.88 -46.42 24.73
CA HIS A 2 3.75 -45.74 24.09
C HIS A 2 4.07 -44.83 22.89
N SER A 3 4.32 -45.53 21.78
CA SER A 3 3.94 -45.17 20.42
C SER A 3 2.40 -45.16 20.26
N ALA A 4 1.86 -44.10 19.66
CA ALA A 4 0.53 -44.04 19.04
C ALA A 4 0.54 -42.93 17.95
N PRO A 5 -0.32 -43.03 16.91
CA PRO A 5 0.08 -42.74 15.53
C PRO A 5 -0.27 -41.33 15.02
N LEU A 6 0.72 -40.71 14.35
CA LEU A 6 0.55 -39.58 13.42
C LEU A 6 -0.15 -40.05 12.15
N THR A 7 -1.49 -39.99 12.07
CA THR A 7 -2.14 -40.12 10.74
C THR A 7 -3.52 -39.48 10.57
N PHE A 8 -4.08 -38.77 11.56
CA PHE A 8 -5.39 -38.09 11.38
C PHE A 8 -5.39 -36.57 11.63
N ALA A 9 -4.31 -36.01 12.16
CA ALA A 9 -4.23 -34.57 12.49
C ALA A 9 -3.90 -33.64 11.28
N CYS A 10 -3.39 -34.16 10.16
CA CYS A 10 -2.97 -33.29 9.05
C CYS A 10 -4.10 -32.79 8.14
N ILE A 11 -5.25 -33.46 8.07
CA ILE A 11 -6.32 -33.04 7.14
C ILE A 11 -7.14 -31.89 7.73
N ALA A 12 -7.33 -31.85 9.07
CA ALA A 12 -8.02 -30.75 9.73
C ALA A 12 -7.21 -29.45 9.76
N CYS A 13 -5.87 -29.52 9.89
CA CYS A 13 -5.03 -28.33 9.81
C CYS A 13 -4.91 -27.73 8.40
N ILE A 14 -5.03 -28.55 7.34
CA ILE A 14 -5.06 -28.05 5.96
C ILE A 14 -6.39 -27.35 5.63
N ILE A 15 -7.49 -27.73 6.31
CA ILE A 15 -8.79 -27.08 6.18
C ILE A 15 -8.93 -25.88 7.15
N GLY A 16 -8.24 -25.91 8.30
CA GLY A 16 -8.29 -24.88 9.34
C GLY A 16 -7.56 -23.56 9.04
N GLY A 17 -6.81 -23.49 7.93
CA GLY A 17 -6.14 -22.27 7.46
C GLY A 17 -6.99 -21.41 6.50
N VAL A 18 -8.26 -21.74 6.27
CA VAL A 18 -9.14 -21.07 5.29
C VAL A 18 -9.84 -19.82 5.85
N HIS A 19 -9.28 -19.16 6.87
CA HIS A 19 -9.78 -17.88 7.38
C HIS A 19 -8.74 -16.77 7.20
N SER A 20 -8.50 -16.44 5.92
CA SER A 20 -7.93 -15.16 5.51
C SER A 20 -8.39 -14.86 4.08
N THR A 21 -9.48 -14.07 4.00
CA THR A 21 -9.79 -13.10 2.94
C THR A 21 -9.74 -13.54 1.47
N THR A 22 -10.34 -14.67 1.09
CA THR A 22 -10.76 -14.85 -0.32
C THR A 22 -12.17 -14.30 -0.44
N GLU A 23 -12.35 -13.17 -1.13
CA GLU A 23 -13.69 -12.64 -1.38
C GLU A 23 -14.52 -13.68 -2.15
N ALA A 24 -15.84 -13.75 -1.89
CA ALA A 24 -16.70 -14.74 -2.55
C ALA A 24 -16.61 -14.68 -4.09
N SER A 25 -16.33 -13.49 -4.64
CA SER A 25 -16.03 -13.21 -6.04
C SER A 25 -14.78 -13.93 -6.54
N GLU A 26 -13.66 -13.88 -5.81
CA GLU A 26 -12.40 -14.54 -6.16
C GLU A 26 -12.53 -16.06 -6.12
N LEU A 27 -13.21 -16.59 -5.10
CA LEU A 27 -13.48 -18.02 -4.99
C LEU A 27 -14.30 -18.51 -6.19
N LEU A 28 -15.35 -17.78 -6.58
CA LEU A 28 -16.17 -18.11 -7.74
C LEU A 28 -15.36 -18.03 -9.04
N LEU A 29 -14.51 -17.01 -9.20
CA LEU A 29 -13.62 -16.86 -10.36
C LEU A 29 -12.68 -18.06 -10.49
N LEU A 30 -11.99 -18.44 -9.41
CA LEU A 30 -11.04 -19.56 -9.43
C LEU A 30 -11.74 -20.91 -9.65
N VAL A 31 -12.92 -21.14 -9.07
CA VAL A 31 -13.69 -22.37 -9.32
C VAL A 31 -14.12 -22.46 -10.78
N ALA A 32 -14.64 -21.37 -11.35
CA ALA A 32 -15.07 -21.33 -12.75
C ALA A 32 -13.88 -21.50 -13.70
N ALA A 33 -12.78 -20.79 -13.45
CA ALA A 33 -11.56 -20.85 -14.24
C ALA A 33 -10.93 -22.25 -14.19
N GLY A 34 -10.89 -22.89 -13.02
CA GLY A 34 -10.33 -24.23 -12.86
C GLY A 34 -11.13 -25.28 -13.62
N GLY A 35 -12.46 -25.28 -13.47
CA GLY A 35 -13.34 -26.18 -14.22
C GLY A 35 -13.22 -26.01 -15.74
N ALA A 36 -13.21 -24.76 -16.23
CA ALA A 36 -13.04 -24.46 -17.65
C ALA A 36 -11.63 -24.86 -18.15
N ALA A 37 -10.58 -24.55 -17.40
CA ALA A 37 -9.21 -24.92 -17.72
C ALA A 37 -9.05 -26.44 -17.82
N GLY A 38 -9.59 -27.20 -16.87
CA GLY A 38 -9.60 -28.66 -16.90
C GLY A 38 -10.27 -29.21 -18.16
N ALA A 39 -11.47 -28.70 -18.49
CA ALA A 39 -12.21 -29.13 -19.67
C ALA A 39 -11.47 -28.81 -20.97
N VAL A 40 -10.95 -27.59 -21.13
CA VAL A 40 -10.20 -27.17 -22.33
C VAL A 40 -8.88 -27.93 -22.44
N ASN A 41 -8.19 -28.21 -21.34
CA ASN A 41 -6.99 -29.04 -21.34
C ASN A 41 -7.27 -30.45 -21.84
N ALA A 42 -8.41 -31.05 -21.49
CA ALA A 42 -8.81 -32.37 -22.00
C ALA A 42 -9.07 -32.37 -23.52
N LEU A 43 -9.62 -31.27 -24.07
CA LEU A 43 -10.06 -31.18 -25.47
C LEU A 43 -8.96 -30.72 -26.44
N ALA A 44 -8.26 -29.65 -26.08
CA ALA A 44 -7.37 -28.92 -26.99
C ALA A 44 -6.03 -28.50 -26.36
N GLY A 45 -5.86 -28.63 -25.04
CA GLY A 45 -4.57 -28.38 -24.37
C GLY A 45 -4.24 -26.92 -24.06
N GLY A 46 -5.24 -26.02 -24.13
CA GLY A 46 -5.08 -24.58 -23.88
C GLY A 46 -5.70 -24.07 -22.57
N GLY A 47 -6.06 -24.95 -21.64
CA GLY A 47 -6.79 -24.59 -20.42
C GLY A 47 -6.06 -23.64 -19.50
N SER A 48 -4.73 -23.73 -19.46
CA SER A 48 -3.88 -22.77 -18.75
C SER A 48 -4.01 -21.32 -19.26
N LEU A 49 -4.52 -21.09 -20.48
CA LEU A 49 -4.85 -19.74 -20.98
C LEU A 49 -6.07 -19.12 -20.28
N ILE A 50 -6.80 -19.91 -19.49
CA ILE A 50 -7.91 -19.47 -18.64
C ILE A 50 -7.42 -19.32 -17.20
N SER A 51 -6.80 -20.36 -16.65
CA SER A 51 -6.43 -20.37 -15.24
C SER A 51 -5.25 -19.46 -14.90
N PHE A 52 -4.29 -19.25 -15.81
CA PHE A 52 -3.18 -18.31 -15.56
C PHE A 52 -3.64 -16.85 -15.50
N PRO A 53 -4.41 -16.31 -16.47
CA PRO A 53 -4.98 -14.97 -16.33
C PRO A 53 -5.94 -14.82 -15.15
N ALA A 54 -6.68 -15.87 -14.78
CA ALA A 54 -7.54 -15.84 -13.60
C ALA A 54 -6.73 -15.68 -12.31
N LEU A 55 -5.56 -16.34 -12.20
CA LEU A 55 -4.64 -16.14 -11.07
C LEU A 55 -3.99 -14.75 -11.06
N LEU A 56 -3.65 -14.20 -12.24
CA LEU A 56 -3.21 -12.81 -12.31
C LEU A 56 -4.29 -11.82 -11.86
N ALA A 57 -5.56 -12.12 -12.18
CA ALA A 57 -6.70 -11.30 -11.80
C ALA A 57 -6.98 -11.29 -10.29
N THR A 58 -6.43 -12.24 -9.51
CA THR A 58 -6.45 -12.20 -8.04
C THR A 58 -5.25 -11.44 -7.46
N GLY A 59 -4.56 -10.61 -8.26
CA GLY A 59 -3.41 -9.80 -7.84
C GLY A 59 -2.08 -10.56 -7.71
N MET A 60 -2.02 -11.83 -8.11
CA MET A 60 -0.82 -12.65 -7.94
C MET A 60 0.31 -12.23 -8.90
N PRO A 61 1.57 -12.11 -8.42
CA PRO A 61 2.71 -11.83 -9.30
C PRO A 61 2.86 -12.88 -10.41
N PRO A 62 3.31 -12.52 -11.64
CA PRO A 62 3.32 -13.45 -12.77
C PRO A 62 4.09 -14.75 -12.55
N VAL A 63 5.23 -14.71 -11.86
CA VAL A 63 6.01 -15.92 -11.55
C VAL A 63 5.22 -16.83 -10.62
N THR A 64 4.72 -16.30 -9.50
CA THR A 64 3.87 -17.03 -8.53
C THR A 64 2.60 -17.56 -9.19
N ALA A 65 1.97 -16.79 -10.07
CA ALA A 65 0.80 -17.21 -10.83
C ALA A 65 1.11 -18.37 -11.79
N ASN A 66 2.26 -18.34 -12.47
CA ASN A 66 2.67 -19.42 -13.38
C ASN A 66 3.01 -20.71 -12.62
N VAL A 67 3.74 -20.57 -11.52
CA VAL A 67 4.09 -21.67 -10.61
C VAL A 67 2.83 -22.30 -10.00
N THR A 68 1.92 -21.47 -9.48
CA THR A 68 0.62 -21.89 -8.94
C THR A 68 -0.26 -22.54 -10.01
N ASN A 69 -0.30 -21.98 -11.22
CA ASN A 69 -1.04 -22.56 -12.35
C ASN A 69 -0.49 -23.93 -12.76
N THR A 70 0.82 -24.10 -12.72
CA THR A 70 1.47 -25.39 -13.03
C THR A 70 0.98 -26.46 -12.04
N ALA A 71 1.03 -26.16 -10.74
CA ALA A 71 0.51 -27.06 -9.70
C ALA A 71 -0.99 -27.34 -9.87
N ALA A 72 -1.78 -26.30 -10.11
CA ALA A 72 -3.22 -26.36 -10.24
C ALA A 72 -3.73 -27.25 -11.39
N THR A 73 -2.97 -27.35 -12.47
CA THR A 73 -3.41 -28.08 -13.68
C THR A 73 -3.12 -29.57 -13.63
N VAL A 74 -2.24 -30.03 -12.74
CA VAL A 74 -1.85 -31.46 -12.60
C VAL A 74 -3.06 -32.36 -12.38
N PRO A 75 -3.99 -32.08 -11.44
CA PRO A 75 -5.16 -32.93 -11.25
C PRO A 75 -6.11 -32.93 -12.45
N GLY A 76 -6.21 -31.81 -13.18
CA GLY A 76 -6.97 -31.75 -14.44
C GLY A 76 -6.39 -32.65 -15.55
N TYR A 77 -5.06 -32.70 -15.67
CA TYR A 77 -4.40 -33.65 -16.59
C TYR A 77 -4.60 -35.10 -16.15
N PHE A 78 -4.54 -35.38 -14.84
CA PHE A 78 -4.85 -36.70 -14.32
C PHE A 78 -6.28 -37.14 -14.63
N GLY A 79 -7.27 -36.24 -14.45
CA GLY A 79 -8.65 -36.48 -14.86
C GLY A 79 -8.80 -36.77 -16.36
N SER A 80 -8.04 -36.06 -17.20
CA SER A 80 -7.99 -36.30 -18.65
C SER A 80 -7.43 -37.69 -19.00
N CYS A 81 -6.37 -38.12 -18.33
CA CYS A 81 -5.80 -39.47 -18.50
C CYS A 81 -6.81 -40.57 -18.13
N LEU A 82 -7.57 -40.40 -17.05
CA LEU A 82 -8.63 -41.33 -16.66
C LEU A 82 -9.76 -41.39 -17.71
N GLY A 83 -10.13 -40.24 -18.27
CA GLY A 83 -11.13 -40.13 -19.31
C GLY A 83 -10.75 -40.85 -20.61
N TYR A 84 -9.49 -40.74 -21.03
CA TYR A 84 -8.94 -41.35 -22.26
C TYR A 84 -8.24 -42.70 -22.05
N ARG A 85 -8.49 -43.39 -20.93
CA ARG A 85 -7.78 -44.63 -20.57
C ARG A 85 -7.92 -45.76 -21.60
N ARG A 86 -8.98 -45.76 -22.42
CA ARG A 86 -9.20 -46.78 -23.46
C ARG A 86 -8.32 -46.50 -24.68
N GLU A 87 -8.16 -45.23 -25.02
CA GLU A 87 -7.40 -44.68 -26.14
C GLU A 87 -5.88 -44.76 -25.91
N LEU A 88 -5.44 -44.84 -24.65
CA LEU A 88 -4.05 -45.10 -24.28
C LEU A 88 -3.58 -46.54 -24.57
N ARG A 89 -4.51 -47.50 -24.76
CA ARG A 89 -4.14 -48.89 -25.04
C ARG A 89 -3.37 -49.00 -26.35
N GLY A 90 -2.21 -49.65 -26.29
CA GLY A 90 -1.30 -49.84 -27.42
C GLY A 90 -0.32 -48.69 -27.70
N GLN A 91 -0.28 -47.63 -26.86
CA GLN A 91 0.67 -46.50 -27.03
C GLN A 91 1.85 -46.52 -26.05
N GLY A 92 2.01 -47.57 -25.23
CA GLY A 92 2.91 -47.57 -24.06
C GLY A 92 4.40 -47.33 -24.35
N SER A 93 4.95 -47.95 -25.41
CA SER A 93 6.38 -47.80 -25.76
C SER A 93 6.71 -46.39 -26.25
N ALA A 94 5.86 -45.82 -27.11
CA ALA A 94 5.99 -44.45 -27.59
C ALA A 94 5.76 -43.43 -26.46
N ALA A 95 4.77 -43.69 -25.59
CA ALA A 95 4.50 -42.85 -24.43
C ALA A 95 5.67 -42.79 -23.46
N LEU A 96 6.33 -43.92 -23.19
CA LEU A 96 7.48 -43.97 -22.29
C LEU A 96 8.64 -43.09 -22.79
N VAL A 97 9.04 -43.26 -24.06
CA VAL A 97 10.16 -42.50 -24.65
C VAL A 97 9.86 -41.00 -24.65
N MET A 98 8.65 -40.60 -25.04
CA MET A 98 8.24 -39.19 -25.06
C MET A 98 8.11 -38.62 -23.65
N THR A 99 7.69 -39.42 -22.67
CA THR A 99 7.60 -38.99 -21.27
C THR A 99 8.99 -38.67 -20.73
N VAL A 100 9.99 -39.53 -20.98
CA VAL A 100 11.37 -39.27 -20.54
C VAL A 100 11.89 -37.96 -21.14
N ALA A 101 11.73 -37.74 -22.44
CA ALA A 101 12.14 -36.49 -23.09
C ALA A 101 11.44 -35.26 -22.51
N SER A 102 10.13 -35.38 -22.26
CA SER A 102 9.32 -34.29 -21.67
C SER A 102 9.75 -33.97 -20.24
N VAL A 103 10.05 -34.99 -19.44
CA VAL A 103 10.51 -34.83 -18.04
C VAL A 103 11.87 -34.15 -17.99
N VAL A 104 12.82 -34.59 -18.83
CA VAL A 104 14.14 -33.94 -18.92
C VAL A 104 13.99 -32.48 -19.33
N GLY A 105 13.17 -32.20 -20.34
CA GLY A 105 12.83 -30.84 -20.74
C GLY A 105 12.20 -30.04 -19.59
N ALA A 106 11.22 -30.61 -18.89
CA ALA A 106 10.49 -29.95 -17.82
C ALA A 106 11.40 -29.53 -16.66
N VAL A 107 12.37 -30.37 -16.26
CA VAL A 107 13.37 -30.00 -15.25
C VAL A 107 14.17 -28.79 -15.71
N ALA A 108 14.70 -28.83 -16.94
CA ALA A 108 15.47 -27.70 -17.49
C ALA A 108 14.63 -26.42 -17.60
N GLY A 109 13.37 -26.53 -18.04
CA GLY A 109 12.44 -25.40 -18.13
C GLY A 109 12.07 -24.81 -16.77
N SER A 110 11.83 -25.66 -15.77
CA SER A 110 11.48 -25.24 -14.41
C SER A 110 12.67 -24.57 -13.73
N ALA A 111 13.88 -25.12 -13.90
CA ALA A 111 15.12 -24.47 -13.46
C ALA A 111 15.31 -23.12 -14.17
N LEU A 112 15.10 -23.08 -15.49
CA LEU A 112 15.20 -21.86 -16.29
C LEU A 112 14.23 -20.77 -15.81
N LEU A 113 13.00 -21.13 -15.43
CA LEU A 113 12.04 -20.17 -14.87
C LEU A 113 12.57 -19.52 -13.60
N LEU A 114 13.14 -20.30 -12.67
CA LEU A 114 13.59 -19.79 -11.38
C LEU A 114 14.88 -18.96 -11.46
N VAL A 115 15.70 -19.17 -12.48
CA VAL A 115 16.87 -18.30 -12.74
C VAL A 115 16.55 -17.12 -13.65
N THR A 116 15.35 -17.09 -14.25
CA THR A 116 14.92 -15.95 -15.07
C THR A 116 14.53 -14.79 -14.15
N PRO A 117 15.11 -13.59 -14.34
CA PRO A 117 14.70 -12.41 -13.58
C PRO A 117 13.19 -12.17 -13.69
N ALA A 118 12.52 -11.91 -12.56
CA ALA A 118 11.07 -11.74 -12.53
C ALA A 118 10.57 -10.62 -13.47
N ALA A 119 11.37 -9.57 -13.68
CA ALA A 119 11.09 -8.51 -14.65
C ALA A 119 11.10 -9.02 -16.10
N LEU A 120 12.07 -9.86 -16.46
CA LEU A 120 12.15 -10.48 -17.78
C LEU A 120 10.96 -11.42 -18.01
N PHE A 121 10.64 -12.28 -17.04
CA PHE A 121 9.46 -13.15 -17.15
C PHE A 121 8.15 -12.35 -17.26
N ARG A 122 8.01 -11.27 -16.49
CA ARG A 122 6.85 -10.36 -16.56
C ARG A 122 6.69 -9.79 -17.96
N GLY A 123 7.79 -9.31 -18.58
CA GLY A 123 7.77 -8.81 -19.97
C GLY A 123 7.49 -9.90 -21.01
N LEU A 124 7.97 -11.13 -20.79
CA LEU A 124 7.76 -12.25 -21.72
C LEU A 124 6.34 -12.83 -21.62
N SER A 125 5.75 -12.86 -20.43
CA SER A 125 4.51 -13.61 -20.18
C SER A 125 3.31 -13.22 -21.07
N PRO A 126 3.03 -11.94 -21.40
CA PRO A 126 1.95 -11.58 -22.31
C PRO A 126 2.17 -12.14 -23.72
N TRP A 127 3.41 -12.09 -24.22
CA TRP A 127 3.77 -12.63 -25.53
C TRP A 127 3.66 -14.15 -25.58
N LEU A 128 4.02 -14.84 -24.49
CA LEU A 128 3.84 -16.28 -24.37
C LEU A 128 2.35 -16.66 -24.37
N VAL A 129 1.50 -15.91 -23.63
CA VAL A 129 0.05 -16.10 -23.65
C VAL A 129 -0.54 -15.83 -25.03
N MET A 130 -0.16 -14.72 -25.67
CA MET A 130 -0.62 -14.36 -27.01
C MET A 130 -0.17 -15.40 -28.06
N GLY A 131 1.08 -15.84 -28.00
CA GLY A 131 1.61 -16.88 -28.88
C GLY A 131 0.85 -18.19 -28.71
N ALA A 132 0.61 -18.62 -27.48
CA ALA A 132 -0.19 -19.80 -27.19
C ALA A 132 -1.66 -19.66 -27.65
N ALA A 133 -2.28 -18.49 -27.48
CA ALA A 133 -3.63 -18.22 -27.97
C ALA A 133 -3.70 -18.20 -29.50
N ALA A 134 -2.71 -17.61 -30.18
CA ALA A 134 -2.60 -17.61 -31.64
C ALA A 134 -2.41 -19.04 -32.18
N LEU A 135 -1.59 -19.86 -31.53
CA LEU A 135 -1.44 -21.27 -31.86
C LEU A 135 -2.75 -22.05 -31.64
N LEU A 136 -3.51 -21.75 -30.59
CA LEU A 136 -4.83 -22.33 -30.36
C LEU A 136 -5.81 -21.98 -31.50
N ALA A 137 -5.81 -20.72 -31.94
CA ALA A 137 -6.64 -20.24 -33.04
C ALA A 137 -6.24 -20.87 -34.38
N ALA A 138 -4.94 -21.03 -34.63
CA ALA A 138 -4.40 -21.64 -35.86
C ALA A 138 -4.53 -23.17 -35.89
N GLN A 139 -4.79 -23.81 -34.75
CA GLN A 139 -4.87 -25.27 -34.58
C GLN A 139 -5.69 -25.98 -35.68
N PRO A 140 -6.90 -25.53 -36.09
CA PRO A 140 -7.71 -26.24 -37.09
C PRO A 140 -7.16 -26.17 -38.52
N ALA A 141 -6.44 -25.10 -38.85
CA ALA A 141 -5.81 -24.95 -40.16
C ALA A 141 -4.53 -25.79 -40.24
N LEU A 142 -3.73 -25.78 -39.16
CA LEU A 142 -2.54 -26.59 -39.02
C LEU A 142 -2.85 -28.09 -39.06
N ALA A 143 -3.86 -28.53 -38.28
CA ALA A 143 -4.29 -29.93 -38.26
C ALA A 143 -4.70 -30.45 -39.65
N ARG A 144 -5.42 -29.65 -40.45
CA ARG A 144 -5.85 -30.00 -41.82
C ARG A 144 -4.70 -30.11 -42.81
N ARG A 145 -3.63 -29.32 -42.63
CA ARG A 145 -2.44 -29.31 -43.50
C ARG A 145 -1.47 -30.45 -43.17
N TRP A 146 -1.54 -30.98 -41.94
CA TRP A 146 -0.64 -32.03 -41.46
C TRP A 146 -1.13 -33.45 -41.74
N THR A 147 -2.45 -33.67 -41.78
CA THR A 147 -3.02 -34.97 -42.16
C THR A 147 -2.69 -35.42 -43.59
N SER A 148 -2.19 -34.53 -44.46
CA SER A 148 -1.81 -34.86 -45.83
C SER A 148 -0.33 -35.24 -46.03
N SER A 149 0.52 -35.21 -45.00
CA SER A 149 1.98 -35.36 -45.18
C SER A 149 2.71 -36.14 -44.08
N THR A 150 2.01 -36.80 -43.16
CA THR A 150 2.61 -37.55 -42.05
C THR A 150 3.03 -38.98 -42.44
N PRO A 151 4.26 -39.43 -42.11
CA PRO A 151 4.71 -40.81 -42.34
C PRO A 151 3.88 -41.85 -41.54
N GLU A 152 3.52 -42.97 -42.15
CA GLU A 152 2.80 -44.10 -41.52
C GLU A 152 3.62 -44.90 -40.48
N THR A 153 4.84 -44.49 -40.14
CA THR A 153 5.77 -45.37 -39.42
C THR A 153 5.66 -45.25 -37.89
N GLY A 154 5.26 -46.36 -37.24
CA GLY A 154 5.06 -46.48 -35.79
C GLY A 154 6.30 -46.39 -34.88
N ARG A 155 7.45 -45.87 -35.33
CA ARG A 155 8.65 -45.67 -34.50
C ARG A 155 8.86 -44.18 -34.21
N THR A 156 8.98 -43.82 -32.93
CA THR A 156 9.35 -42.47 -32.50
C THR A 156 10.78 -42.14 -32.93
N GLY A 157 10.92 -41.43 -34.05
CA GLY A 157 12.22 -40.99 -34.56
C GLY A 157 12.90 -39.97 -33.63
N ALA A 158 14.23 -39.83 -33.75
CA ALA A 158 15.02 -38.92 -32.92
C ALA A 158 14.54 -37.46 -33.01
N THR A 159 14.04 -37.03 -34.17
CA THR A 159 13.45 -35.70 -34.38
C THR A 159 12.19 -35.47 -33.54
N ALA A 160 11.33 -36.48 -33.43
CA ALA A 160 10.13 -36.41 -32.59
C ALA A 160 10.49 -36.31 -31.10
N VAL A 161 11.53 -37.03 -30.67
CA VAL A 161 12.04 -36.98 -29.29
C VAL A 161 12.65 -35.62 -28.98
N ALA A 162 13.44 -35.06 -29.90
CA ALA A 162 14.02 -33.73 -29.75
C ALA A 162 12.94 -32.63 -29.69
N ALA A 163 11.94 -32.69 -30.57
CA ALA A 163 10.80 -31.77 -30.54
C ALA A 163 10.06 -31.86 -29.20
N GLN A 164 9.84 -33.09 -28.70
CA GLN A 164 9.19 -33.31 -27.42
C GLN A 164 9.99 -32.79 -26.23
N LEU A 165 11.33 -32.89 -26.28
CA LEU A 165 12.21 -32.29 -25.26
C LEU A 165 12.03 -30.77 -25.23
N VAL A 166 12.02 -30.10 -26.38
CA VAL A 166 11.80 -28.64 -26.46
C VAL A 166 10.42 -28.26 -25.92
N VAL A 167 9.38 -29.03 -26.26
CA VAL A 167 8.03 -28.84 -25.68
C VAL A 167 8.05 -29.04 -24.16
N GLY A 168 8.85 -29.98 -23.65
CA GLY A 168 9.08 -30.17 -22.22
C GLY A 168 9.75 -28.96 -21.56
N VAL A 169 10.79 -28.39 -22.18
CA VAL A 169 11.45 -27.16 -21.70
C VAL A 169 10.44 -26.01 -21.63
N TYR A 170 9.67 -25.81 -22.69
CA TYR A 170 8.60 -24.82 -22.68
C TYR A 170 7.60 -25.10 -21.56
N GLY A 171 7.11 -26.34 -21.43
CA GLY A 171 6.08 -26.70 -20.46
C GLY A 171 6.50 -26.56 -19.00
N GLY A 172 7.79 -26.79 -18.72
CA GLY A 172 8.35 -26.53 -17.39
C GLY A 172 8.61 -25.05 -17.12
N TYR A 173 8.90 -24.27 -18.15
CA TYR A 173 9.08 -22.82 -18.03
C TYR A 173 7.74 -22.08 -17.92
N PHE A 174 6.78 -22.42 -18.76
CA PHE A 174 5.48 -21.76 -18.86
C PHE A 174 4.38 -22.75 -19.23
N ALA A 175 3.47 -23.01 -18.30
CA ALA A 175 2.46 -24.05 -18.48
C ALA A 175 1.35 -23.65 -19.48
N ALA A 176 1.21 -22.36 -19.80
CA ALA A 176 0.16 -21.90 -20.70
C ALA A 176 0.41 -22.31 -22.15
N GLY A 177 -0.55 -22.97 -22.78
CA GLY A 177 -0.43 -23.46 -24.15
C GLY A 177 0.40 -24.73 -24.35
N LEU A 178 0.93 -25.33 -23.27
CA LEU A 178 1.72 -26.57 -23.33
C LEU A 178 1.01 -27.67 -24.14
N GLY A 179 -0.27 -27.93 -23.85
CA GLY A 179 -1.00 -29.00 -24.53
C GLY A 179 -1.22 -28.76 -26.03
N ILE A 180 -1.27 -27.48 -26.47
CA ILE A 180 -1.39 -27.12 -27.89
C ILE A 180 -0.07 -27.40 -28.61
N LEU A 181 1.04 -26.92 -28.04
CA LEU A 181 2.38 -27.19 -28.58
C LEU A 181 2.66 -28.68 -28.67
N MET A 182 2.21 -29.44 -27.66
CA MET A 182 2.38 -30.88 -27.63
C MET A 182 1.52 -31.60 -28.67
N LEU A 183 0.26 -31.17 -28.88
CA LEU A 183 -0.55 -31.71 -29.99
C LEU A 183 0.03 -31.36 -31.35
N ALA A 184 0.59 -30.17 -31.52
CA ALA A 184 1.27 -29.77 -32.75
C ALA A 184 2.51 -30.64 -33.01
N ALA A 185 3.36 -30.83 -32.00
CA ALA A 185 4.52 -31.71 -32.11
C ALA A 185 4.12 -33.16 -32.41
N LEU A 186 3.14 -33.71 -31.67
CA LEU A 186 2.66 -35.07 -31.91
C LEU A 186 2.04 -35.24 -33.30
N GLY A 187 1.24 -34.28 -33.76
CA GLY A 187 0.61 -34.31 -35.07
C GLY A 187 1.58 -34.20 -36.25
N LEU A 188 2.77 -33.64 -36.06
CA LEU A 188 3.82 -33.60 -37.09
C LEU A 188 4.53 -34.95 -37.28
N PHE A 189 4.63 -35.76 -36.24
CA PHE A 189 5.46 -36.96 -36.23
C PHE A 189 4.67 -38.26 -36.07
N ARG A 190 3.35 -38.20 -35.84
CA ARG A 190 2.49 -39.38 -35.67
C ARG A 190 1.17 -39.21 -36.41
N ALA A 191 0.90 -40.13 -37.33
CA ALA A 191 -0.43 -40.34 -37.87
C ALA A 191 -1.23 -41.24 -36.91
N ASP A 192 -2.08 -40.64 -36.08
CA ASP A 192 -2.94 -41.34 -35.13
C ASP A 192 -4.30 -40.61 -35.06
N ASP A 193 -5.33 -41.29 -34.58
CA ASP A 193 -6.63 -40.66 -34.34
C ASP A 193 -6.53 -39.49 -33.34
N THR A 194 -7.33 -38.44 -33.54
CA THR A 194 -7.27 -37.22 -32.73
C THR A 194 -7.50 -37.49 -31.24
N HIS A 195 -8.34 -38.48 -30.89
CA HIS A 195 -8.55 -38.87 -29.51
C HIS A 195 -7.35 -39.64 -28.94
N ARG A 196 -6.66 -40.45 -29.75
CA ARG A 196 -5.42 -41.15 -29.35
C ARG A 196 -4.27 -40.18 -29.10
N LEU A 197 -4.12 -39.14 -29.94
CA LEU A 197 -3.13 -38.07 -29.73
C LEU A 197 -3.45 -37.23 -28.48
N ASN A 198 -4.73 -36.91 -28.25
CA ASN A 198 -5.16 -36.22 -27.04
C ASN A 198 -4.91 -37.03 -25.77
N ALA A 199 -5.09 -38.35 -25.83
CA ALA A 199 -4.77 -39.27 -24.74
C ALA A 199 -3.28 -39.23 -24.40
N LEU A 200 -2.41 -39.33 -25.41
CA LEU A 200 -0.96 -39.26 -25.24
C LEU A 200 -0.52 -37.89 -24.70
N LYS A 201 -1.07 -36.80 -25.23
CA LYS A 201 -0.83 -35.44 -24.73
C LYS A 201 -1.22 -35.31 -23.25
N ALA A 202 -2.32 -35.93 -22.80
CA ALA A 202 -2.71 -35.85 -21.40
C ALA A 202 -1.66 -36.49 -20.48
N VAL A 203 -1.12 -37.64 -20.86
CA VAL A 203 -0.06 -38.34 -20.10
C VAL A 203 1.23 -37.51 -20.03
N LEU A 204 1.66 -36.96 -21.17
CA LEU A 204 2.86 -36.13 -21.23
C LEU A 204 2.67 -34.82 -20.45
N SER A 205 1.49 -34.20 -20.50
CA SER A 205 1.19 -32.95 -19.77
C SER A 205 1.18 -33.20 -18.27
N LEU A 206 0.63 -34.36 -17.85
CA LEU A 206 0.65 -34.80 -16.47
C LEU A 206 2.10 -34.99 -15.98
N ALA A 207 2.96 -35.63 -16.77
CA ALA A 207 4.35 -35.86 -16.40
C ALA A 207 5.15 -34.54 -16.27
N VAL A 208 5.01 -33.64 -17.25
CA VAL A 208 5.63 -32.30 -17.20
C VAL A 208 5.13 -31.53 -15.98
N GLY A 209 3.81 -31.41 -15.83
CA GLY A 209 3.20 -30.68 -14.74
C GLY A 209 3.59 -31.23 -13.36
N ALA A 210 3.61 -32.56 -13.19
CA ALA A 210 3.96 -33.19 -11.92
C ALA A 210 5.43 -32.94 -11.53
N VAL A 211 6.35 -33.05 -12.49
CA VAL A 211 7.78 -32.79 -12.25
C VAL A 211 8.04 -31.31 -11.98
N SER A 212 7.45 -30.42 -12.77
CA SER A 212 7.56 -28.97 -12.53
C SER A 212 6.93 -28.57 -11.20
N THR A 213 5.80 -29.16 -10.82
CA THR A 213 5.18 -28.92 -9.51
C THR A 213 6.07 -29.40 -8.36
N ALA A 214 6.68 -30.57 -8.48
CA ALA A 214 7.63 -31.07 -7.48
C ALA A 214 8.86 -30.17 -7.36
N TRP A 215 9.37 -29.67 -8.49
CA TRP A 215 10.47 -28.70 -8.53
C TRP A 215 10.07 -27.39 -7.85
N PHE A 216 8.93 -26.80 -8.23
CA PHE A 216 8.47 -25.55 -7.64
C PHE A 216 8.10 -25.70 -6.17
N ALA A 217 7.51 -26.82 -5.74
CA ALA A 217 7.22 -27.05 -4.33
C ALA A 217 8.49 -27.09 -3.44
N ALA A 218 9.65 -27.40 -4.03
CA ALA A 218 10.93 -27.42 -3.33
C ALA A 218 11.68 -26.07 -3.39
N PHE A 219 11.47 -25.28 -4.45
CA PHE A 219 12.32 -24.11 -4.75
C PHE A 219 11.57 -22.80 -5.01
N ALA A 220 10.24 -22.77 -4.89
CA ALA A 220 9.42 -21.60 -5.14
C ALA A 220 8.15 -21.58 -4.28
N ASP A 221 7.55 -20.40 -4.11
CA ASP A 221 6.30 -20.24 -3.37
C ASP A 221 5.09 -20.56 -4.25
N ILE A 222 4.44 -21.70 -3.98
CA ILE A 222 3.15 -22.06 -4.56
C ILE A 222 2.03 -21.52 -3.67
N ALA A 223 1.09 -20.76 -4.23
CA ALA A 223 -0.12 -20.37 -3.53
C ALA A 223 -1.07 -21.56 -3.41
N TRP A 224 -0.85 -22.41 -2.40
CA TRP A 224 -1.53 -23.69 -2.24
C TRP A 224 -3.06 -23.58 -2.14
N SER A 225 -3.58 -22.51 -1.53
CA SER A 225 -5.03 -22.26 -1.45
C SER A 225 -5.67 -22.13 -2.83
N ALA A 226 -5.17 -21.23 -3.66
CA ALA A 226 -5.63 -21.04 -5.03
C ALA A 226 -5.37 -22.28 -5.90
N ALA A 227 -4.21 -22.92 -5.74
CA ALA A 227 -3.88 -24.15 -6.45
C ALA A 227 -4.86 -25.29 -6.12
N LEU A 228 -5.25 -25.46 -4.86
CA LEU A 228 -6.21 -26.49 -4.42
C LEU A 228 -7.62 -26.23 -4.98
N ILE A 229 -8.09 -24.98 -4.96
CA ILE A 229 -9.41 -24.60 -5.52
C ILE A 229 -9.47 -24.91 -7.01
N LEU A 230 -8.46 -24.47 -7.77
CA LEU A 230 -8.34 -24.74 -9.20
C LEU A 230 -8.15 -26.24 -9.48
N SER A 231 -7.42 -26.96 -8.64
CA SER A 231 -7.17 -28.40 -8.77
C SER A 231 -8.45 -29.22 -8.66
N VAL A 232 -9.28 -28.96 -7.65
CA VAL A 232 -10.52 -29.72 -7.41
C VAL A 232 -11.51 -29.49 -8.55
N SER A 233 -11.74 -28.23 -8.91
CA SER A 233 -12.63 -27.87 -10.03
C SER A 233 -12.07 -28.35 -11.38
N GLY A 234 -10.76 -28.24 -11.59
CA GLY A 234 -10.06 -28.67 -12.79
C GLY A 234 -10.04 -30.18 -12.99
N LEU A 235 -9.95 -30.98 -11.94
CA LEU A 235 -10.10 -32.44 -12.01
C LEU A 235 -11.48 -32.83 -12.57
N LEU A 236 -12.54 -32.21 -12.04
CA LEU A 236 -13.92 -32.42 -12.50
C LEU A 236 -14.08 -31.97 -13.95
N GLY A 237 -13.55 -30.79 -14.28
CA GLY A 237 -13.52 -30.26 -15.64
C GLY A 237 -12.79 -31.18 -16.62
N GLY A 238 -11.64 -31.73 -16.25
CA GLY A 238 -10.87 -32.66 -17.08
C GLY A 238 -11.58 -33.99 -17.34
N LEU A 239 -12.20 -34.57 -16.30
CA LEU A 239 -13.03 -35.78 -16.43
C LEU A 239 -14.24 -35.54 -17.33
N ALA A 240 -14.95 -34.42 -17.15
CA ALA A 240 -16.09 -34.05 -17.97
C ALA A 240 -15.67 -33.78 -19.42
N GLY A 241 -14.63 -32.97 -19.62
CA GLY A 241 -14.08 -32.62 -20.93
C GLY A 241 -13.68 -33.86 -21.74
N ALA A 242 -12.99 -34.82 -21.13
CA ALA A 242 -12.61 -36.06 -21.82
C ALA A 242 -13.83 -36.96 -22.15
N ARG A 243 -14.84 -37.05 -21.27
CA ARG A 243 -16.05 -37.87 -21.50
C ARG A 243 -16.99 -37.27 -22.55
N PHE A 244 -17.14 -35.95 -22.54
CA PHE A 244 -18.05 -35.20 -23.40
C PHE A 244 -17.38 -34.59 -24.63
N ALA A 245 -16.08 -34.88 -24.86
CA ALA A 245 -15.31 -34.41 -26.01
C ALA A 245 -15.99 -34.65 -27.37
N ARG A 246 -16.82 -35.69 -27.48
CA ARG A 246 -17.56 -36.02 -28.70
C ARG A 246 -18.82 -35.17 -28.94
N ARG A 247 -19.29 -34.41 -27.95
CA ARG A 247 -20.58 -33.67 -28.00
C ARG A 247 -20.42 -32.15 -27.93
N LEU A 248 -19.24 -31.65 -27.60
CA LEU A 248 -18.97 -30.22 -27.52
C LEU A 248 -18.46 -29.71 -28.87
N ASN A 249 -19.01 -28.59 -29.34
CA ASN A 249 -18.51 -27.93 -30.55
C ASN A 249 -17.12 -27.33 -30.25
N PRO A 250 -16.03 -27.85 -30.85
CA PRO A 250 -14.66 -27.39 -30.57
C PRO A 250 -14.44 -25.91 -30.88
N ASP A 251 -15.22 -25.35 -31.82
CA ASP A 251 -15.06 -23.97 -32.27
C ASP A 251 -15.61 -22.96 -31.25
N VAL A 252 -16.65 -23.33 -30.50
CA VAL A 252 -17.22 -22.49 -29.42
C VAL A 252 -16.23 -22.35 -28.26
N LEU A 253 -15.59 -23.45 -27.86
CA LEU A 253 -14.58 -23.44 -26.80
C LEU A 253 -13.32 -22.65 -27.20
N ARG A 254 -12.89 -22.76 -28.47
CA ARG A 254 -11.75 -21.97 -28.97
C ARG A 254 -12.06 -20.48 -29.00
N LEU A 255 -13.24 -20.09 -29.48
CA LEU A 255 -13.64 -18.68 -29.54
C LEU A 255 -13.72 -18.04 -28.15
N ALA A 256 -14.22 -18.78 -27.16
CA ALA A 256 -14.27 -18.33 -25.77
C ALA A 256 -12.86 -18.10 -25.18
N VAL A 257 -11.91 -19.03 -25.44
CA VAL A 257 -10.54 -18.96 -24.92
C VAL A 257 -9.70 -17.89 -25.63
N VAL A 258 -9.84 -17.76 -26.94
CA VAL A 258 -9.18 -16.69 -27.70
C VAL A 258 -9.73 -15.33 -27.28
N GLY A 259 -11.05 -15.21 -27.09
CA GLY A 259 -11.69 -13.99 -26.60
C GLY A 259 -11.22 -13.55 -25.21
N SER A 260 -10.96 -14.48 -24.28
CA SER A 260 -10.39 -14.15 -22.97
C SER A 260 -8.91 -13.72 -23.08
N ALA A 261 -8.11 -14.42 -23.89
CA ALA A 261 -6.70 -14.07 -24.08
C ALA A 261 -6.51 -12.70 -24.77
N SER A 262 -7.37 -12.34 -25.73
CA SER A 262 -7.34 -11.04 -26.40
C SER A 262 -7.68 -9.87 -25.47
N ARG A 263 -8.59 -10.06 -24.50
CA ARG A 263 -8.91 -9.04 -23.47
C ARG A 263 -7.76 -8.82 -22.49
N SER A 264 -7.03 -9.87 -22.13
CA SER A 264 -5.81 -9.77 -21.30
C SER A 264 -4.60 -9.21 -22.08
N ALA A 265 -4.54 -9.43 -23.39
CA ALA A 265 -3.53 -8.81 -24.25
C ALA A 265 -3.79 -7.29 -24.42
N SER A 266 -5.05 -6.88 -24.58
CA SER A 266 -5.40 -5.45 -24.65
C SER A 266 -5.18 -4.69 -23.33
N SER A 267 -5.11 -5.40 -22.19
CA SER A 267 -4.73 -4.80 -20.90
C SER A 267 -3.21 -4.83 -20.63
N SER A 268 -2.40 -5.47 -21.50
CA SER A 268 -0.95 -5.61 -21.34
C SER A 268 -0.12 -5.08 -22.52
N SER A 269 -0.75 -4.65 -23.61
CA SER A 269 -0.09 -4.11 -24.82
C SER A 269 0.06 -2.59 -24.83
N SER A 270 0.08 -1.92 -23.67
CA SER A 270 0.67 -0.59 -23.58
C SER A 270 2.19 -0.75 -23.70
N GLU A 271 2.74 -0.47 -24.88
CA GLU A 271 4.19 -0.31 -25.05
C GLU A 271 4.77 0.66 -24.01
N PRO A 272 6.05 0.49 -23.62
CA PRO A 272 6.70 1.35 -22.65
C PRO A 272 6.82 2.75 -23.25
N ARG A 273 5.88 3.61 -22.88
CA ARG A 273 6.05 5.05 -22.96
C ARG A 273 7.36 5.34 -22.22
N LYS A 274 8.30 6.02 -22.86
CA LYS A 274 9.49 6.59 -22.22
C LYS A 274 9.08 7.04 -20.80
N GLU A 275 9.62 6.38 -19.78
CA GLU A 275 9.45 6.77 -18.37
C GLU A 275 10.20 8.10 -18.16
N SER A 276 9.60 9.16 -18.67
CA SER A 276 9.74 10.52 -18.20
C SER A 276 8.38 10.87 -17.58
N SER A 277 8.34 10.87 -16.25
CA SER A 277 7.60 11.85 -15.42
C SER A 277 6.15 12.24 -15.75
N ASP A 278 5.32 11.35 -16.31
CA ASP A 278 3.86 11.57 -16.29
C ASP A 278 3.30 11.03 -14.97
N MET A 279 3.31 11.88 -13.93
CA MET A 279 2.42 11.81 -12.76
C MET A 279 0.96 11.75 -13.27
N GLN A 280 0.47 10.57 -13.60
CA GLN A 280 -0.92 10.41 -14.01
C GLN A 280 -1.82 10.44 -12.79
N ASN A 281 -2.39 11.63 -12.57
CA ASN A 281 -3.65 11.91 -11.87
C ASN A 281 -4.53 10.65 -11.70
N THR A 282 -4.43 9.98 -10.56
CA THR A 282 -5.58 9.24 -10.05
C THR A 282 -6.55 10.27 -9.48
N HIS A 283 -7.33 10.91 -10.35
CA HIS A 283 -8.47 11.74 -9.93
C HIS A 283 -9.58 10.84 -9.36
N ASP A 284 -9.30 10.16 -8.24
CA ASP A 284 -10.25 9.36 -7.48
C ASP A 284 -10.65 10.04 -6.16
N LEU A 285 -10.27 11.31 -6.01
CA LEU A 285 -10.67 12.13 -4.88
C LEU A 285 -12.22 12.25 -4.85
N PRO A 286 -12.90 11.81 -3.77
CA PRO A 286 -14.35 11.84 -3.70
C PRO A 286 -14.89 13.26 -3.79
N ASP A 287 -15.98 13.46 -4.53
CA ASP A 287 -16.62 14.78 -4.64
C ASP A 287 -17.07 15.32 -3.29
N ARG A 288 -17.26 16.65 -3.22
CA ARG A 288 -17.87 17.26 -2.03
C ARG A 288 -19.34 16.85 -1.99
N GLU A 289 -19.75 16.20 -0.92
CA GLU A 289 -21.13 15.77 -0.74
C GLU A 289 -21.93 16.81 0.05
N GLU A 290 -23.20 17.00 -0.31
CA GLU A 290 -24.17 17.64 0.58
C GLU A 290 -24.71 16.59 1.56
N LEU A 291 -24.40 16.77 2.84
CA LEU A 291 -24.59 15.80 3.89
C LEU A 291 -25.35 16.42 5.06
N VAL A 292 -26.22 15.63 5.69
CA VAL A 292 -26.74 15.92 7.02
C VAL A 292 -26.39 14.79 7.97
N ILE A 293 -25.72 15.12 9.07
CA ILE A 293 -25.46 14.22 10.19
C ILE A 293 -26.57 14.49 11.20
N ARG A 294 -27.34 13.47 11.56
CA ARG A 294 -28.52 13.60 12.42
C ARG A 294 -28.27 13.05 13.81
N ASP A 295 -28.81 13.73 14.82
CA ASP A 295 -28.87 13.25 16.22
C ASP A 295 -27.50 12.91 16.86
N ALA A 296 -26.47 13.70 16.57
CA ALA A 296 -25.13 13.48 17.09
C ALA A 296 -24.82 14.27 18.37
N ASP A 297 -23.88 13.76 19.17
CA ASP A 297 -23.18 14.52 20.20
C ASP A 297 -21.97 15.23 19.59
N VAL A 298 -21.98 16.56 19.59
CA VAL A 298 -21.01 17.38 18.87
C VAL A 298 -20.10 18.10 19.84
N VAL A 299 -18.86 17.66 19.92
CA VAL A 299 -17.77 18.37 20.59
C VAL A 299 -17.27 19.44 19.64
N THR A 300 -17.80 20.66 19.73
CA THR A 300 -17.50 21.70 18.73
C THR A 300 -16.07 22.23 18.81
N MET A 301 -15.45 22.19 19.99
CA MET A 301 -14.23 22.92 20.31
C MET A 301 -14.31 24.43 20.07
N ASP A 302 -15.53 24.98 19.92
CA ASP A 302 -15.78 26.41 19.87
C ASP A 302 -16.17 26.88 21.27
N PRO A 303 -15.50 27.92 21.82
CA PRO A 303 -15.73 28.34 23.20
C PRO A 303 -17.11 28.94 23.45
N GLU A 304 -17.81 29.42 22.40
CA GLU A 304 -19.16 29.98 22.51
C GLU A 304 -20.23 28.88 22.41
N LEU A 305 -20.00 27.87 21.56
CA LEU A 305 -20.97 26.78 21.35
C LEU A 305 -20.84 25.66 22.41
N GLY A 306 -19.63 25.37 22.88
CA GLY A 306 -19.36 24.25 23.76
C GLY A 306 -19.72 22.90 23.14
N THR A 307 -19.88 21.87 23.98
CA THR A 307 -20.39 20.57 23.55
C THR A 307 -21.91 20.61 23.50
N VAL A 308 -22.51 20.20 22.37
CA VAL A 308 -23.97 20.16 22.17
C VAL A 308 -24.42 18.74 21.84
N THR A 309 -25.53 18.29 22.41
CA THR A 309 -26.00 16.90 22.31
C THR A 309 -27.31 16.78 21.55
N ALA A 310 -27.50 15.65 20.87
CA ALA A 310 -28.69 15.36 20.06
C ALA A 310 -29.03 16.50 19.07
N VAL A 311 -28.04 16.88 18.26
CA VAL A 311 -28.17 17.91 17.22
C VAL A 311 -27.81 17.38 15.84
N ASP A 312 -28.24 18.12 14.82
CA ASP A 312 -27.90 17.87 13.43
C ASP A 312 -26.75 18.79 12.98
N LEU A 313 -25.93 18.32 12.04
CA LEU A 313 -24.99 19.15 11.28
C LEU A 313 -25.31 19.06 9.79
N HIS A 314 -25.50 20.20 9.14
CA HIS A 314 -25.66 20.27 7.68
C HIS A 314 -24.36 20.74 7.04
N LEU A 315 -23.81 19.92 6.15
CA LEU A 315 -22.61 20.18 5.37
C LEU A 315 -22.99 20.35 3.90
N ALA A 316 -22.50 21.41 3.27
CA ALA A 316 -22.65 21.59 1.82
C ALA A 316 -21.51 22.45 1.28
N ASP A 317 -21.10 22.18 0.04
CA ASP A 317 -20.01 22.88 -0.66
C ASP A 317 -18.67 22.90 0.09
N GLY A 318 -18.40 21.88 0.92
CA GLY A 318 -17.18 21.82 1.73
C GLY A 318 -17.22 22.64 3.02
N VAL A 319 -18.40 23.14 3.41
CA VAL A 319 -18.59 24.06 4.54
C VAL A 319 -19.65 23.51 5.49
N ILE A 320 -19.46 23.75 6.78
CA ILE A 320 -20.48 23.54 7.81
C ILE A 320 -21.51 24.67 7.65
N LYS A 321 -22.71 24.36 7.15
CA LYS A 321 -23.77 25.37 6.94
C LYS A 321 -24.49 25.72 8.23
N ALA A 322 -24.82 24.70 9.03
CA ALA A 322 -25.56 24.86 10.28
C ALA A 322 -25.29 23.72 11.26
N ILE A 323 -25.42 24.03 12.55
CA ILE A 323 -25.42 23.09 13.67
C ILE A 323 -26.64 23.44 14.51
N GLY A 324 -27.53 22.48 14.78
CA GLY A 324 -28.75 22.74 15.54
C GLY A 324 -29.75 21.59 15.51
N LYS A 325 -30.87 21.74 16.22
CA LYS A 325 -31.91 20.70 16.28
C LYS A 325 -32.86 20.80 15.09
N ASN A 326 -33.26 19.65 14.55
CA ASN A 326 -34.30 19.52 13.51
C ASN A 326 -34.00 20.40 12.29
N LEU A 327 -32.77 20.36 11.78
CA LEU A 327 -32.38 21.19 10.64
C LEU A 327 -33.19 20.82 9.39
N GLU A 328 -33.83 21.80 8.77
CA GLU A 328 -34.40 21.65 7.43
C GLU A 328 -33.26 21.66 6.41
N VAL A 329 -33.18 20.61 5.59
CA VAL A 329 -32.16 20.45 4.55
C VAL A 329 -32.82 20.18 3.19
N PRO A 330 -32.14 20.48 2.08
CA PRO A 330 -32.66 20.20 0.75
C PRO A 330 -33.10 18.73 0.57
N ARG A 331 -34.10 18.51 -0.31
CA ARG A 331 -34.54 17.15 -0.64
C ARG A 331 -33.41 16.41 -1.35
N GLY A 332 -33.13 15.19 -0.91
CA GLY A 332 -32.09 14.35 -1.49
C GLY A 332 -30.70 14.50 -0.84
N THR A 333 -30.55 15.35 0.18
CA THR A 333 -29.33 15.43 1.00
C THR A 333 -28.99 14.06 1.60
N THR A 334 -27.74 13.61 1.42
CA THR A 334 -27.25 12.35 1.99
C THR A 334 -27.33 12.44 3.52
N THR A 335 -27.95 11.45 4.15
CA THR A 335 -28.14 11.44 5.60
C THR A 335 -27.24 10.41 6.27
N ILE A 336 -26.58 10.80 7.37
CA ILE A 336 -25.95 9.90 8.33
C ILE A 336 -26.78 9.97 9.61
N ASP A 337 -27.35 8.83 10.01
CA ASP A 337 -27.94 8.66 11.34
C ASP A 337 -26.80 8.43 12.34
N ALA A 338 -26.60 9.41 13.22
CA ALA A 338 -25.49 9.48 14.15
C ALA A 338 -25.98 9.48 15.61
N ALA A 339 -27.16 8.91 15.87
CA ALA A 339 -27.69 8.70 17.22
C ALA A 339 -26.69 7.93 18.09
N GLY A 340 -26.19 8.58 19.15
CA GLY A 340 -25.17 8.04 20.07
C GLY A 340 -23.74 8.08 19.53
N TRP A 341 -23.50 8.73 18.39
CA TRP A 341 -22.16 8.96 17.85
C TRP A 341 -21.62 10.31 18.34
N VAL A 342 -20.29 10.40 18.41
CA VAL A 342 -19.60 11.66 18.74
C VAL A 342 -19.00 12.26 17.46
N VAL A 343 -19.26 13.54 17.23
CA VAL A 343 -18.69 14.34 16.13
C VAL A 343 -17.75 15.37 16.73
N LEU A 344 -16.55 15.50 16.20
CA LEU A 344 -15.58 16.52 16.61
C LEU A 344 -14.80 17.04 15.39
N PRO A 345 -14.07 18.18 15.51
CA PRO A 345 -13.13 18.60 14.48
C PRO A 345 -12.17 17.47 14.15
N GLY A 346 -11.80 17.36 12.89
CA GLY A 346 -10.82 16.37 12.51
C GLY A 346 -9.48 16.67 13.16
N PHE A 347 -8.74 15.61 13.49
CA PHE A 347 -7.44 15.77 14.14
C PHE A 347 -6.45 16.43 13.18
N ILE A 348 -5.50 17.18 13.74
CA ILE A 348 -4.49 17.92 12.99
C ILE A 348 -3.12 17.47 13.49
N ASP A 349 -2.33 16.92 12.58
CA ASP A 349 -0.93 16.62 12.84
C ASP A 349 -0.08 17.85 12.51
N THR A 350 0.74 18.29 13.47
CA THR A 350 1.53 19.52 13.31
C THR A 350 2.99 19.30 12.96
N HIS A 351 3.48 18.07 12.78
CA HIS A 351 4.87 17.80 12.38
C HIS A 351 5.06 16.34 11.96
N TRP A 352 5.24 16.09 10.66
CA TRP A 352 5.42 14.72 10.16
C TRP A 352 6.36 14.65 8.94
N HIS A 353 7.42 13.86 9.07
CA HIS A 353 8.30 13.42 8.00
C HIS A 353 7.63 12.38 7.09
N LEU A 354 6.82 12.82 6.13
CA LEU A 354 6.13 11.89 5.24
C LEU A 354 7.11 11.16 4.30
N TRP A 355 8.16 11.85 3.84
CA TRP A 355 9.14 11.34 2.89
C TRP A 355 9.87 10.08 3.35
N ASN A 356 10.05 9.87 4.67
CA ASN A 356 10.81 8.73 5.20
C ASN A 356 9.94 7.51 5.56
N THR A 357 8.64 7.56 5.31
CA THR A 357 7.68 6.50 5.66
C THR A 357 8.07 5.12 5.15
N LEU A 358 8.65 5.03 3.95
CA LEU A 358 9.12 3.75 3.39
C LEU A 358 10.22 3.08 4.23
N MET A 359 10.90 3.81 5.12
CA MET A 359 11.88 3.24 6.05
C MET A 359 11.23 2.51 7.23
N ARG A 360 9.89 2.53 7.35
CA ARG A 360 9.17 1.80 8.38
C ARG A 360 9.56 0.32 8.40
N GLY A 361 9.82 -0.19 9.60
CA GLY A 361 10.23 -1.58 9.82
C GLY A 361 11.70 -1.85 9.50
N THR A 362 12.49 -0.82 9.16
CA THR A 362 13.95 -0.93 9.04
C THR A 362 14.69 -0.33 10.24
N VAL A 363 14.01 0.48 11.06
CA VAL A 363 14.58 1.06 12.28
C VAL A 363 14.38 0.16 13.49
N HIS A 364 15.47 -0.14 14.20
CA HIS A 364 15.53 -1.10 15.30
C HIS A 364 16.41 -0.57 16.44
N SER A 365 16.32 -1.20 17.61
CA SER A 365 17.21 -0.90 18.76
C SER A 365 18.63 -1.47 18.60
N THR A 366 18.90 -2.25 17.56
CA THR A 366 20.23 -2.83 17.28
C THR A 366 21.21 -1.73 16.85
N PRO A 367 22.47 -1.75 17.31
CA PRO A 367 23.48 -0.76 16.89
C PRO A 367 23.61 -0.65 15.36
N GLY A 368 23.60 0.57 14.84
CA GLY A 368 23.66 0.84 13.39
C GLY A 368 22.32 0.77 12.66
N CYS A 369 21.24 0.33 13.34
CA CYS A 369 19.88 0.32 12.81
C CYS A 369 18.98 1.37 13.47
N ASP A 370 19.56 2.34 14.19
CA ASP A 370 18.80 3.48 14.73
C ASP A 370 18.33 4.42 13.62
N TYR A 371 17.34 5.25 13.92
CA TYR A 371 16.68 6.11 12.93
C TYR A 371 17.66 6.96 12.11
N PHE A 372 18.71 7.51 12.72
CA PHE A 372 19.62 8.39 12.00
C PHE A 372 20.57 7.61 11.11
N SER A 373 20.97 6.41 11.52
CA SER A 373 21.76 5.50 10.69
C SER A 373 20.96 5.05 9.47
N VAL A 374 19.72 4.59 9.69
CA VAL A 374 18.77 4.21 8.63
C VAL A 374 18.50 5.37 7.67
N LYS A 375 18.13 6.53 8.22
CA LYS A 375 17.80 7.71 7.43
C LYS A 375 18.97 8.12 6.54
N ARG A 376 20.19 8.22 7.08
CA ARG A 376 21.39 8.58 6.30
C ARG A 376 21.71 7.56 5.23
N ALA A 377 21.48 6.27 5.52
CA ALA A 377 21.73 5.20 4.56
C ALA A 377 20.75 5.26 3.37
N PHE A 378 19.46 5.55 3.62
CA PHE A 378 18.45 5.50 2.56
C PHE A 378 18.15 6.84 1.89
N ALA A 379 18.30 7.97 2.58
CA ALA A 379 17.96 9.29 2.05
C ALA A 379 18.56 9.60 0.65
N PRO A 380 19.82 9.21 0.34
CA PRO A 380 20.42 9.39 -0.98
C PRO A 380 19.83 8.53 -2.11
N TYR A 381 19.00 7.54 -1.79
CA TYR A 381 18.44 6.56 -2.73
C TYR A 381 16.96 6.72 -3.01
N LEU A 382 16.28 7.71 -2.41
CA LEU A 382 14.92 8.05 -2.80
C LEU A 382 14.91 8.71 -4.18
N GLU A 383 14.02 8.21 -5.02
CA GLU A 383 13.62 8.80 -6.30
C GLU A 383 12.28 9.54 -6.14
N PRO A 384 11.87 10.43 -7.07
CA PRO A 384 10.61 11.18 -6.96
C PRO A 384 9.37 10.32 -6.66
N ASP A 385 9.24 9.17 -7.31
CA ASP A 385 8.14 8.23 -7.03
C ASP A 385 8.15 7.69 -5.59
N ASP A 386 9.34 7.53 -4.99
CA ASP A 386 9.43 7.11 -3.58
C ASP A 386 8.89 8.19 -2.67
N PHE A 387 9.18 9.46 -2.94
CA PHE A 387 8.61 10.58 -2.18
C PHE A 387 7.08 10.59 -2.28
N TYR A 388 6.53 10.45 -3.51
CA TYR A 388 5.07 10.39 -3.70
C TYR A 388 4.44 9.25 -2.88
N TRP A 389 4.95 8.03 -3.02
CA TRP A 389 4.32 6.86 -2.38
C TRP A 389 4.61 6.74 -0.89
N SER A 390 5.75 7.25 -0.43
CA SER A 390 6.05 7.42 1.00
C SER A 390 5.02 8.35 1.64
N ALA A 391 4.77 9.52 1.02
CA ALA A 391 3.77 10.45 1.49
C ALA A 391 2.34 9.92 1.37
N ARG A 392 1.99 9.31 0.22
CA ARG A 392 0.65 8.78 -0.03
C ARG A 392 0.27 7.67 0.96
N PHE A 393 1.23 6.80 1.31
CA PHE A 393 1.06 5.78 2.34
C PHE A 393 0.75 6.43 3.69
N ALA A 394 1.59 7.37 4.14
CA ALA A 394 1.41 8.02 5.43
C ALA A 394 0.08 8.78 5.53
N LEU A 395 -0.32 9.47 4.46
CA LEU A 395 -1.58 10.19 4.39
C LEU A 395 -2.80 9.26 4.35
N ALA A 396 -2.69 8.08 3.74
CA ALA A 396 -3.74 7.06 3.83
C ALA A 396 -3.90 6.56 5.28
N GLU A 397 -2.79 6.34 6.00
CA GLU A 397 -2.82 6.02 7.42
C GLU A 397 -3.37 7.19 8.26
N ALA A 398 -3.05 8.42 7.90
CA ALA A 398 -3.55 9.62 8.56
C ALA A 398 -5.08 9.71 8.46
N VAL A 399 -5.65 9.47 7.27
CA VAL A 399 -7.11 9.38 7.08
C VAL A 399 -7.70 8.25 7.94
N LEU A 400 -7.05 7.08 8.02
CA LEU A 400 -7.51 6.00 8.89
C LEU A 400 -7.49 6.40 10.37
N GLY A 401 -6.49 7.17 10.80
CA GLY A 401 -6.33 7.70 12.16
C GLY A 401 -7.26 8.87 12.53
N GLY A 402 -8.00 9.43 11.56
CA GLY A 402 -8.90 10.55 11.78
C GLY A 402 -8.27 11.94 11.62
N TYR A 403 -7.10 12.03 10.99
CA TYR A 403 -6.52 13.31 10.63
C TYR A 403 -7.25 13.91 9.43
N THR A 404 -7.44 15.23 9.47
CA THR A 404 -7.98 16.04 8.35
C THR A 404 -7.00 17.08 7.85
N ALA A 405 -5.94 17.35 8.63
CA ALA A 405 -4.80 18.14 8.22
C ALA A 405 -3.48 17.51 8.70
N VAL A 406 -2.44 17.58 7.88
CA VAL A 406 -1.09 17.07 8.19
C VAL A 406 -0.04 18.08 7.77
N HIS A 407 0.97 18.30 8.62
CA HIS A 407 2.15 19.08 8.28
C HIS A 407 3.25 18.16 7.70
N ASN A 408 3.38 18.14 6.37
CA ASN A 408 4.45 17.46 5.67
C ASN A 408 5.76 18.25 5.83
N TRP A 409 6.66 17.72 6.65
CA TRP A 409 7.93 18.33 7.01
C TRP A 409 9.07 17.59 6.32
N ASP A 410 9.67 18.20 5.29
CA ASP A 410 10.64 17.52 4.43
C ASP A 410 12.07 18.09 4.61
N HIS A 411 12.92 17.36 5.35
CA HIS A 411 14.39 17.61 5.40
C HIS A 411 15.17 16.66 4.49
N ASN A 412 14.61 16.28 3.36
CA ASN A 412 15.34 15.59 2.32
C ASN A 412 14.93 16.10 0.92
N VAL A 413 14.73 17.41 0.78
CA VAL A 413 14.49 18.03 -0.53
C VAL A 413 15.78 18.03 -1.34
N ARG A 414 15.79 17.33 -2.47
CA ARG A 414 16.97 17.11 -3.31
C ARG A 414 16.81 17.69 -4.71
N GLY A 415 15.59 18.02 -5.13
CA GLY A 415 15.32 18.74 -6.36
C GLY A 415 13.82 18.94 -6.60
N GLY A 416 13.46 19.83 -7.52
CA GLY A 416 12.05 20.21 -7.72
C GLY A 416 11.07 19.06 -8.01
N GLU A 417 11.53 17.91 -8.53
CA GLU A 417 10.67 16.74 -8.79
C GLU A 417 10.23 16.02 -7.50
N ASP A 418 11.07 15.97 -6.45
CA ASP A 418 10.67 15.35 -5.17
C ASP A 418 9.68 16.21 -4.38
N VAL A 419 9.83 17.54 -4.48
CA VAL A 419 8.89 18.53 -3.96
C VAL A 419 7.53 18.37 -4.64
N ASP A 420 7.52 18.30 -5.96
CA ASP A 420 6.28 18.13 -6.73
C ASP A 420 5.59 16.82 -6.38
N ALA A 421 6.35 15.72 -6.27
CA ALA A 421 5.84 14.42 -5.86
C ALA A 421 5.21 14.44 -4.45
N ASN A 422 5.85 15.07 -3.47
CA ASN A 422 5.32 15.23 -2.11
C ASN A 422 4.02 16.05 -2.08
N ILE A 423 4.02 17.21 -2.74
CA ILE A 423 2.86 18.12 -2.75
C ILE A 423 1.69 17.43 -3.48
N GLN A 424 1.95 16.77 -4.59
CA GLN A 424 0.94 16.04 -5.35
C GLN A 424 0.33 14.90 -4.52
N ALA A 425 1.13 14.08 -3.82
CA ALA A 425 0.63 13.03 -2.94
C ALA A 425 -0.30 13.58 -1.84
N HIS A 426 0.01 14.78 -1.34
CA HIS A 426 -0.82 15.48 -0.35
C HIS A 426 -2.15 15.93 -0.94
N LEU A 427 -2.14 16.55 -2.13
CA LEU A 427 -3.37 16.94 -2.83
C LEU A 427 -4.25 15.74 -3.14
N ASP A 428 -3.64 14.65 -3.62
CA ASP A 428 -4.32 13.41 -3.97
C ASP A 428 -4.90 12.69 -2.74
N SER A 429 -4.40 12.95 -1.53
CA SER A 429 -5.01 12.42 -0.30
C SER A 429 -6.34 13.09 0.07
N GLY A 430 -6.61 14.29 -0.47
CA GLY A 430 -7.76 15.11 -0.09
C GLY A 430 -7.62 15.89 1.22
N LEU A 431 -6.61 15.58 2.03
CA LEU A 431 -6.33 16.24 3.31
C LEU A 431 -5.90 17.69 3.11
N ARG A 432 -6.13 18.52 4.13
CA ARG A 432 -5.47 19.83 4.26
C ARG A 432 -4.02 19.62 4.71
N GLY A 433 -3.15 20.60 4.53
CA GLY A 433 -1.83 20.51 5.13
C GLY A 433 -0.93 21.71 4.94
N ARG A 434 0.28 21.57 5.46
CA ARG A 434 1.42 22.45 5.19
C ARG A 434 2.55 21.60 4.62
N PHE A 435 3.14 22.00 3.50
CA PHE A 435 4.42 21.45 3.06
C PHE A 435 5.54 22.42 3.48
N SER A 436 6.46 21.96 4.32
CA SER A 436 7.62 22.76 4.72
C SER A 436 8.87 22.27 4.01
N PHE A 437 9.40 23.13 3.15
CA PHE A 437 10.60 22.90 2.38
C PHE A 437 11.83 22.99 3.30
N GLY A 438 12.63 21.94 3.36
CA GLY A 438 13.87 21.89 4.14
C GLY A 438 15.10 21.61 3.27
N PRO A 439 16.27 21.47 3.89
CA PRO A 439 17.49 21.08 3.18
C PRO A 439 17.44 19.60 2.77
N ARG A 440 18.28 19.19 1.81
CA ARG A 440 18.58 17.76 1.61
C ARG A 440 19.19 17.15 2.88
N ASP A 441 18.97 15.85 3.10
CA ASP A 441 19.58 15.18 4.24
C ASP A 441 21.12 15.27 4.16
N SER A 442 21.75 15.43 5.33
CA SER A 442 23.20 15.51 5.45
C SER A 442 23.86 16.66 4.65
N LEU A 443 23.13 17.75 4.37
CA LEU A 443 23.70 19.01 3.88
C LEU A 443 24.74 19.58 4.87
N PRO A 444 25.95 19.95 4.43
CA PRO A 444 26.98 20.57 5.27
C PRO A 444 26.47 21.79 6.04
N ALA A 445 26.94 21.96 7.27
CA ALA A 445 26.44 22.97 8.20
C ALA A 445 26.65 24.42 7.71
N ASP A 446 27.71 24.65 6.94
CA ASP A 446 28.13 25.94 6.39
C ASP A 446 27.54 26.26 5.00
N GLU A 447 26.81 25.31 4.40
CA GLU A 447 26.06 25.53 3.15
C GLU A 447 24.63 25.99 3.45
N LEU A 448 24.07 26.89 2.64
CA LEU A 448 22.65 27.24 2.69
C LEU A 448 21.78 26.12 2.10
N MET A 449 20.54 25.99 2.59
CA MET A 449 19.52 25.23 1.86
C MET A 449 19.22 25.85 0.48
N ASP A 450 18.56 25.11 -0.40
CA ASP A 450 18.21 25.55 -1.76
C ASP A 450 17.11 26.63 -1.75
N LEU A 451 17.52 27.89 -1.53
CA LEU A 451 16.62 29.05 -1.51
C LEU A 451 16.02 29.37 -2.89
N ASP A 452 16.71 29.01 -3.97
CA ASP A 452 16.19 29.23 -5.33
C ASP A 452 15.13 28.20 -5.67
N GLY A 453 15.36 26.92 -5.36
CA GLY A 453 14.35 25.86 -5.44
C GLY A 453 13.11 26.17 -4.60
N LEU A 454 13.27 26.75 -3.41
CA LEU A 454 12.16 27.24 -2.60
C LEU A 454 11.34 28.32 -3.35
N ARG A 455 11.99 29.32 -3.94
CA ARG A 455 11.31 30.38 -4.71
C ARG A 455 10.60 29.81 -5.94
N GLU A 456 11.24 28.89 -6.66
CA GLU A 456 10.66 28.20 -7.81
C GLU A 456 9.41 27.40 -7.43
N MET A 457 9.45 26.65 -6.33
CA MET A 457 8.29 25.92 -5.79
C MET A 457 7.12 26.87 -5.54
N LEU A 458 7.35 28.03 -4.91
CA LEU A 458 6.29 29.00 -4.62
C LEU A 458 5.63 29.57 -5.88
N VAL A 459 6.40 29.74 -6.96
CA VAL A 459 5.87 30.17 -8.26
C VAL A 459 5.03 29.06 -8.87
N ARG A 460 5.59 27.83 -8.91
CA ARG A 460 4.96 26.65 -9.52
C ARG A 460 3.62 26.31 -8.86
N TRP A 461 3.55 26.34 -7.53
CA TRP A 461 2.38 25.96 -6.74
C TRP A 461 1.54 27.15 -6.25
N SER A 462 1.60 28.27 -6.97
CA SER A 462 0.93 29.51 -6.58
C SER A 462 -0.61 29.40 -6.56
N GLU A 463 -1.22 28.52 -7.36
CA GLU A 463 -2.67 28.28 -7.36
C GLU A 463 -3.12 27.56 -6.08
N GLN A 464 -2.43 26.48 -5.69
CA GLN A 464 -2.75 25.72 -4.48
C GLN A 464 -2.59 26.58 -3.22
N ARG A 465 -1.62 27.50 -3.22
CA ARG A 465 -1.47 28.52 -2.16
C ARG A 465 -2.71 29.41 -2.02
N ARG A 466 -3.41 29.70 -3.12
CA ARG A 466 -4.65 30.51 -3.14
C ARG A 466 -5.87 29.70 -2.73
N GLU A 467 -5.94 28.42 -3.08
CA GLU A 467 -7.04 27.52 -2.70
C GLU A 467 -7.03 27.15 -1.20
N ALA A 468 -5.91 27.40 -0.50
CA ALA A 468 -5.73 27.20 0.94
C ALA A 468 -5.97 25.75 1.42
N ARG A 469 -5.90 24.76 0.53
CA ARG A 469 -5.85 23.34 0.91
C ARG A 469 -4.46 22.95 1.40
N ILE A 470 -3.42 23.44 0.74
CA ILE A 470 -2.03 23.27 1.15
C ILE A 470 -1.40 24.65 1.32
N SER A 471 -0.81 24.89 2.49
CA SER A 471 0.06 26.03 2.75
C SER A 471 1.53 25.63 2.63
N PHE A 472 2.43 26.61 2.53
CA PHE A 472 3.86 26.38 2.42
C PHE A 472 4.59 26.98 3.61
N GLY A 473 5.64 26.31 4.06
CA GLY A 473 6.54 26.75 5.14
C GLY A 473 7.99 26.38 4.86
N VAL A 474 8.86 26.62 5.84
CA VAL A 474 10.29 26.30 5.74
C VAL A 474 10.77 25.53 6.96
N ALA A 475 11.44 24.41 6.71
CA ALA A 475 12.06 23.56 7.71
C ALA A 475 13.55 23.92 7.87
N LEU A 476 13.87 24.68 8.92
CA LEU A 476 15.22 25.20 9.17
C LEU A 476 16.03 24.28 10.07
N ARG A 477 17.36 24.33 9.91
CA ARG A 477 18.32 23.60 10.76
C ARG A 477 18.66 24.35 12.05
N GLY A 478 18.59 25.68 12.02
CA GLY A 478 18.73 26.55 13.18
C GLY A 478 20.15 26.65 13.77
N PRO A 479 20.29 27.41 14.88
CA PRO A 479 21.58 27.85 15.42
C PRO A 479 22.40 26.74 16.06
N HIS A 480 21.78 25.59 16.35
CA HIS A 480 22.45 24.44 16.94
C HIS A 480 23.03 23.48 15.88
N ARG A 481 22.75 23.70 14.58
CA ARG A 481 23.28 22.88 13.47
C ARG A 481 24.03 23.66 12.42
N THR A 482 23.90 24.98 12.39
CA THR A 482 24.47 25.84 11.34
C THR A 482 25.10 27.09 11.95
N PRO A 483 26.14 27.67 11.34
CA PRO A 483 26.76 28.89 11.84
C PRO A 483 25.85 30.11 11.66
N PRO A 484 26.10 31.21 12.38
CA PRO A 484 25.26 32.41 12.31
C PRO A 484 25.06 33.03 10.93
N ALA A 485 26.02 32.88 10.02
CA ALA A 485 25.85 33.33 8.64
C ALA A 485 24.71 32.58 7.93
N VAL A 486 24.61 31.26 8.16
CA VAL A 486 23.63 30.39 7.49
C VAL A 486 22.24 30.55 8.09
N PHE A 487 22.05 30.32 9.39
CA PHE A 487 20.69 30.35 9.93
C PHE A 487 20.04 31.72 9.84
N ARG A 488 20.80 32.83 9.95
CA ARG A 488 20.23 34.18 9.82
C ARG A 488 19.78 34.46 8.40
N GLU A 489 20.54 34.01 7.40
CA GLU A 489 20.18 34.16 5.99
C GLU A 489 18.95 33.32 5.64
N GLU A 490 18.90 32.05 6.07
CA GLU A 490 17.74 31.18 5.85
C GLU A 490 16.48 31.73 6.55
N TRP A 491 16.60 32.26 7.78
CA TRP A 491 15.48 32.89 8.50
C TRP A 491 14.99 34.16 7.81
N ALA A 492 15.91 35.01 7.37
CA ALA A 492 15.60 36.24 6.66
C ALA A 492 14.87 35.94 5.34
N ALA A 493 15.35 34.95 4.58
CA ALA A 493 14.71 34.52 3.33
C ALA A 493 13.29 33.99 3.57
N ALA A 494 13.09 33.15 4.59
CA ALA A 494 11.75 32.64 4.92
C ALA A 494 10.77 33.77 5.29
N ARG A 495 11.21 34.75 6.10
CA ARG A 495 10.39 35.90 6.49
C ARG A 495 10.13 36.88 5.33
N GLU A 496 11.10 37.09 4.45
CA GLU A 496 10.93 37.90 3.23
C GLU A 496 9.84 37.30 2.32
N LEU A 497 9.79 35.97 2.23
CA LEU A 497 8.79 35.23 1.47
C LEU A 497 7.43 35.10 2.19
N GLY A 498 7.35 35.56 3.45
CA GLY A 498 6.16 35.47 4.29
C GLY A 498 5.79 34.03 4.63
N LEU A 499 6.77 33.15 4.80
CA LEU A 499 6.56 31.74 5.12
C LEU A 499 6.72 31.48 6.63
N PRO A 500 5.86 30.64 7.24
CA PRO A 500 6.07 30.15 8.59
C PRO A 500 7.32 29.27 8.64
N ILE A 501 7.98 29.29 9.78
CA ILE A 501 9.24 28.60 10.04
C ILE A 501 9.01 27.49 11.04
N THR A 502 9.67 26.36 10.81
CA THR A 502 9.64 25.22 11.73
C THR A 502 11.06 24.68 11.93
N LEU A 503 11.40 24.33 13.17
CA LEU A 503 12.75 23.97 13.59
C LEU A 503 12.71 22.84 14.62
N HIS A 504 13.52 21.80 14.40
CA HIS A 504 13.74 20.78 15.43
C HIS A 504 14.56 21.31 16.60
N CYS A 505 14.14 20.95 17.81
CA CYS A 505 14.91 21.11 19.04
C CYS A 505 15.15 19.74 19.70
N ASP A 506 15.91 18.88 19.01
CA ASP A 506 16.14 17.46 19.33
C ASP A 506 17.61 17.13 19.69
N ARG A 507 18.57 17.86 19.10
CA ARG A 507 19.97 17.43 19.02
C ARG A 507 20.72 17.44 20.35
N CYS A 508 20.31 18.27 21.32
CA CYS A 508 21.10 18.46 22.54
C CYS A 508 21.24 17.24 23.45
N MET A 509 20.48 16.17 23.19
CA MET A 509 20.54 14.95 23.97
C MET A 509 21.66 13.98 23.64
N ARG A 510 22.44 14.23 22.58
CA ARG A 510 23.32 13.20 22.00
C ARG A 510 24.78 13.61 21.88
N GLU A 511 25.09 14.90 22.07
CA GLU A 511 26.44 15.44 21.89
C GLU A 511 26.91 16.11 23.19
N PRO A 512 28.08 15.70 23.75
CA PRO A 512 28.66 16.35 24.92
C PRO A 512 28.86 17.86 24.68
N GLY A 513 28.23 18.70 25.50
CA GLY A 513 28.36 20.17 25.46
C GLY A 513 27.20 20.94 24.82
N CYS A 514 26.15 20.27 24.32
CA CYS A 514 24.93 20.96 23.88
C CYS A 514 24.06 21.29 25.11
N ALA A 515 23.93 22.59 25.44
CA ALA A 515 23.21 23.06 26.63
C ALA A 515 21.70 23.27 26.37
N SER A 516 21.34 23.78 25.19
CA SER A 516 19.95 23.96 24.73
C SER A 516 19.94 24.19 23.22
N CYS A 517 18.76 24.23 22.60
CA CYS A 517 18.61 24.62 21.19
C CYS A 517 18.83 26.12 20.95
N ASN A 518 19.37 26.83 21.95
CA ASN A 518 19.58 28.27 21.96
C ASN A 518 18.28 29.04 21.70
N LEU A 519 17.18 28.66 22.35
CA LEU A 519 15.89 29.36 22.17
C LEU A 519 15.96 30.79 22.73
N THR A 520 16.68 31.01 23.84
CA THR A 520 16.98 32.36 24.35
C THR A 520 17.82 33.20 23.38
N LEU A 521 18.80 32.61 22.69
CA LEU A 521 19.54 33.31 21.61
C LEU A 521 18.60 33.71 20.46
N LEU A 522 17.70 32.80 20.06
CA LEU A 522 16.71 33.11 19.02
C LEU A 522 15.75 34.20 19.47
N GLU A 523 15.39 34.27 20.76
CA GLU A 523 14.63 35.39 21.32
C GLU A 523 15.43 36.70 21.27
N ASP A 524 16.69 36.68 21.72
CA ASP A 524 17.59 37.84 21.74
C ASP A 524 17.81 38.42 20.33
N GLU A 525 17.86 37.56 19.30
CA GLU A 525 17.96 37.97 17.89
C GLU A 525 16.60 38.29 17.24
N GLY A 526 15.48 38.20 17.99
CA GLY A 526 14.13 38.45 17.45
C GLY A 526 13.68 37.42 16.41
N LEU A 527 14.27 36.23 16.44
CA LEU A 527 14.01 35.13 15.50
C LEU A 527 12.87 34.22 15.99
N LEU A 528 12.54 34.22 17.27
CA LEU A 528 11.29 33.64 17.77
C LEU A 528 10.08 34.53 17.44
N GLY A 529 8.89 33.92 17.43
CA GLY A 529 7.62 34.58 17.13
C GLY A 529 6.47 33.59 16.89
N PRO A 530 5.25 34.10 16.65
CA PRO A 530 4.08 33.28 16.34
C PRO A 530 4.12 32.65 14.94
N ASP A 531 5.05 33.12 14.08
CA ASP A 531 5.38 32.53 12.77
C ASP A 531 6.31 31.31 12.89
N VAL A 532 6.78 30.99 14.10
CA VAL A 532 7.75 29.92 14.38
C VAL A 532 7.11 28.78 15.16
N GLN A 533 7.38 27.56 14.71
CA GLN A 533 7.06 26.30 15.38
C GLN A 533 8.36 25.60 15.81
N ILE A 534 8.54 25.37 17.10
CA ILE A 534 9.62 24.55 17.65
C ILE A 534 9.12 23.13 17.81
N VAL A 535 9.86 22.16 17.28
CA VAL A 535 9.52 20.75 17.37
C VAL A 535 10.30 20.11 18.53
N HIS A 536 9.59 19.29 19.31
CA HIS A 536 10.02 18.58 20.51
C HIS A 536 10.23 19.44 21.76
N ALA A 537 11.24 20.31 21.75
CA ALA A 537 11.63 21.12 22.91
C ALA A 537 11.80 20.30 24.22
N VAL A 538 12.29 19.06 24.12
CA VAL A 538 12.30 18.08 25.23
C VAL A 538 13.05 18.57 26.47
N HIS A 539 14.11 19.36 26.26
CA HIS A 539 15.01 19.85 27.32
C HIS A 539 14.99 21.37 27.43
N ALA A 540 13.87 22.00 27.09
CA ALA A 540 13.67 23.43 27.30
C ALA A 540 13.86 23.76 28.79
N SER A 541 14.80 24.66 29.07
CA SER A 541 14.99 25.24 30.41
C SER A 541 13.81 26.15 30.79
N GLU A 542 13.73 26.56 32.06
CA GLU A 542 12.73 27.54 32.50
C GLU A 542 12.81 28.85 31.68
N ASP A 543 14.03 29.29 31.34
CA ASP A 543 14.25 30.48 30.51
C ASP A 543 13.78 30.25 29.07
N ASP A 544 14.01 29.07 28.51
CA ASP A 544 13.51 28.70 27.18
C ASP A 544 11.98 28.68 27.15
N VAL A 545 11.34 28.07 28.17
CA VAL A 545 9.87 28.04 28.32
C VAL A 545 9.32 29.47 28.40
N ALA A 546 9.97 30.33 29.18
CA ALA A 546 9.56 31.72 29.32
C ALA A 546 9.74 32.52 28.02
N ALA A 547 10.81 32.26 27.25
CA ALA A 547 11.05 32.85 25.93
C ALA A 547 9.96 32.45 24.92
N LEU A 548 9.62 31.17 24.87
CA LEU A 548 8.53 30.66 24.02
C LEU A 548 7.20 31.32 24.37
N ALA A 549 6.90 31.47 25.67
CA ALA A 549 5.67 32.11 26.14
C ALA A 549 5.61 33.60 25.79
N ARG A 550 6.70 34.35 26.03
CA ARG A 550 6.77 35.81 25.73
C ARG A 550 6.58 36.12 24.26
N THR A 551 7.14 35.27 23.40
CA THR A 551 7.15 35.47 21.94
C THR A 551 5.92 34.86 21.25
N GLY A 552 5.11 34.09 21.99
CA GLY A 552 3.98 33.36 21.42
C GLY A 552 4.41 32.26 20.45
N THR A 553 5.67 31.79 20.54
CA THR A 553 6.19 30.69 19.74
C THR A 553 5.56 29.38 20.15
N ARG A 554 5.29 28.55 19.15
CA ARG A 554 4.49 27.34 19.29
C ARG A 554 5.39 26.13 19.42
N VAL A 555 4.91 25.11 20.10
CA VAL A 555 5.64 23.86 20.30
C VAL A 555 4.83 22.68 19.78
N SER A 556 5.39 21.94 18.82
CA SER A 556 4.84 20.65 18.37
C SER A 556 5.58 19.53 19.08
N VAL A 557 4.86 18.71 19.84
CA VAL A 557 5.44 17.54 20.53
C VAL A 557 4.98 16.24 19.87
N SER A 558 5.87 15.26 19.84
CA SER A 558 5.62 13.91 19.33
C SER A 558 5.85 12.87 20.43
N PRO A 559 4.90 12.74 21.39
CA PRO A 559 5.07 12.03 22.64
C PRO A 559 5.67 10.62 22.50
N VAL A 560 5.15 9.82 21.56
CA VAL A 560 5.60 8.44 21.37
C VAL A 560 7.04 8.39 20.83
N THR A 561 7.39 9.23 19.85
CA THR A 561 8.73 9.26 19.26
C THR A 561 9.77 9.77 20.25
N GLU A 562 9.43 10.82 21.00
CA GLU A 562 10.31 11.44 21.98
C GLU A 562 10.68 10.45 23.08
N MET A 563 9.68 9.73 23.64
CA MET A 563 9.93 8.72 24.67
C MET A 563 10.89 7.63 24.23
N GLN A 564 10.91 7.31 22.93
CA GLN A 564 11.78 6.27 22.38
C GLN A 564 13.20 6.77 22.08
N THR A 565 13.40 8.09 21.93
CA THR A 565 14.62 8.61 21.28
C THR A 565 15.30 9.80 21.95
N MET A 566 14.59 10.56 22.81
CA MET A 566 15.03 11.88 23.30
C MET A 566 14.63 12.19 24.76
N GLY A 567 13.58 11.58 25.29
CA GLY A 567 12.99 11.90 26.59
C GLY A 567 11.52 12.30 26.45
N PHE A 568 10.96 13.01 27.44
CA PHE A 568 9.57 13.49 27.36
C PHE A 568 9.52 15.00 27.62
N PRO A 569 8.94 15.81 26.70
CA PRO A 569 8.91 17.26 26.86
C PRO A 569 8.08 17.70 28.08
N PRO A 570 8.41 18.82 28.75
CA PRO A 570 7.68 19.30 29.92
C PRO A 570 6.34 19.94 29.53
N VAL A 571 5.40 19.13 29.03
CA VAL A 571 4.14 19.62 28.44
C VAL A 571 3.30 20.38 29.47
N ALA A 572 3.21 19.91 30.72
CA ALA A 572 2.46 20.62 31.75
C ALA A 572 3.08 22.00 32.08
N ASP A 573 4.40 22.14 31.98
CA ASP A 573 5.08 23.41 32.24
C ASP A 573 4.91 24.39 31.08
N PHE A 574 4.97 23.91 29.84
CA PHE A 574 4.60 24.69 28.65
C PHE A 574 3.18 25.25 28.78
N LEU A 575 2.19 24.39 29.08
CA LEU A 575 0.79 24.80 29.21
C LEU A 575 0.59 25.80 30.36
N ARG A 576 1.28 25.62 31.50
CA ARG A 576 1.21 26.52 32.66
C ARG A 576 1.82 27.88 32.38
N ALA A 577 2.88 27.92 31.57
CA ALA A 577 3.53 29.16 31.12
C ALA A 577 2.76 29.88 30.00
N GLY A 578 1.74 29.24 29.40
CA GLY A 578 0.97 29.80 28.30
C GLY A 578 1.58 29.56 26.92
N VAL A 579 2.51 28.62 26.78
CA VAL A 579 3.07 28.20 25.49
C VAL A 579 2.02 27.39 24.73
N PRO A 580 1.68 27.74 23.48
CA PRO A 580 0.79 26.92 22.65
C PRO A 580 1.47 25.59 22.29
N VAL A 581 0.86 24.47 22.68
CA VAL A 581 1.39 23.12 22.40
C VAL A 581 0.43 22.35 21.49
N SER A 582 0.97 21.67 20.49
CA SER A 582 0.24 20.78 19.59
C SER A 582 0.88 19.39 19.52
N LEU A 583 0.16 18.43 18.93
CA LEU A 583 0.60 17.04 18.82
C LEU A 583 1.01 16.65 17.40
N SER A 584 1.97 15.73 17.32
CA SER A 584 2.36 15.12 16.06
C SER A 584 2.78 13.66 16.16
N VAL A 585 2.80 13.00 15.02
CA VAL A 585 3.28 11.62 14.80
C VAL A 585 4.80 11.60 14.57
N ASP A 586 5.36 12.70 14.05
CA ASP A 586 6.78 12.89 13.71
C ASP A 586 7.27 12.02 12.55
N THR A 587 7.32 10.70 12.69
CA THR A 587 7.77 9.82 11.60
C THR A 587 7.21 8.42 11.73
N LEU A 588 6.85 7.82 10.60
CA LEU A 588 6.48 6.40 10.52
C LEU A 588 7.68 5.45 10.34
N ALA A 589 8.89 5.99 10.12
CA ALA A 589 10.11 5.18 10.07
C ALA A 589 10.38 4.52 11.43
N MET A 590 10.05 5.22 12.51
CA MET A 590 10.05 4.71 13.89
C MET A 590 8.79 3.89 14.18
N PRO A 591 8.78 3.03 15.23
CA PRO A 591 7.61 2.23 15.59
C PRO A 591 6.54 3.11 16.27
N THR A 592 5.91 3.94 15.43
CA THR A 592 4.79 4.83 15.74
C THR A 592 3.64 4.55 14.75
N ALA A 593 2.48 5.13 15.05
CA ALA A 593 1.29 5.02 14.22
C ALA A 593 0.53 6.35 14.19
N ALA A 594 -0.28 6.55 13.16
CA ALA A 594 -1.25 7.65 13.13
C ALA A 594 -2.40 7.41 14.12
N ASP A 595 -2.11 7.60 15.42
CA ASP A 595 -3.05 7.42 16.53
C ASP A 595 -3.11 8.69 17.40
N PRO A 596 -3.94 9.69 17.03
CA PRO A 596 -4.05 10.93 17.80
C PRO A 596 -4.57 10.69 19.22
N VAL A 597 -5.43 9.69 19.42
CA VAL A 597 -5.95 9.32 20.75
C VAL A 597 -4.85 8.70 21.61
N GLY A 598 -4.00 7.87 21.00
CA GLY A 598 -2.77 7.37 21.62
C GLY A 598 -1.85 8.51 22.05
N GLN A 599 -1.58 9.49 21.19
CA GLN A 599 -0.72 10.64 21.52
C GLN A 599 -1.27 11.44 22.71
N MET A 600 -2.58 11.76 22.71
CA MET A 600 -3.23 12.46 23.83
C MET A 600 -3.12 11.67 25.15
N ARG A 601 -3.38 10.36 25.13
CA ARG A 601 -3.27 9.52 26.32
C ARG A 601 -1.85 9.39 26.84
N THR A 602 -0.87 9.35 25.95
CA THR A 602 0.55 9.36 26.32
C THR A 602 0.88 10.64 27.09
N VAL A 603 0.48 11.82 26.58
CA VAL A 603 0.69 13.09 27.30
C VAL A 603 0.05 13.07 28.68
N LEU A 604 -1.24 12.72 28.76
CA LEU A 604 -1.96 12.68 30.03
C LEU A 604 -1.31 11.74 31.04
N SER A 605 -0.91 10.54 30.59
CA SER A 605 -0.35 9.53 31.48
C SER A 605 1.03 9.92 31.99
N VAL A 606 1.89 10.43 31.12
CA VAL A 606 3.26 10.82 31.49
C VAL A 606 3.25 12.07 32.36
N GLU A 607 2.47 13.10 32.01
CA GLU A 607 2.38 14.32 32.83
C GLU A 607 1.64 14.10 34.16
N ALA A 608 0.69 13.16 34.22
CA ALA A 608 0.12 12.75 35.50
C ALA A 608 1.16 12.10 36.42
N ALA A 609 2.07 11.29 35.85
CA ALA A 609 3.16 10.66 36.60
C ALA A 609 4.24 11.66 37.02
N ARG A 610 4.54 12.67 36.19
CA ARG A 610 5.59 13.68 36.44
C ARG A 610 5.13 14.81 37.35
N ALA A 611 3.97 15.39 37.07
CA ALA A 611 3.49 16.63 37.68
C ALA A 611 2.21 16.45 38.53
N GLY A 612 1.69 15.22 38.63
CA GLY A 612 0.49 14.89 39.38
C GLY A 612 -0.77 14.81 38.52
N ALA A 613 -1.74 14.00 38.96
CA ALA A 613 -2.99 13.80 38.24
C ALA A 613 -3.74 15.12 37.99
N GLY A 614 -4.20 15.32 36.76
CA GLY A 614 -4.90 16.54 36.34
C GLY A 614 -3.98 17.71 35.97
N SER A 615 -2.66 17.51 35.90
CA SER A 615 -1.69 18.50 35.38
C SER A 615 -1.98 18.89 33.92
N VAL A 616 -2.50 17.95 33.14
CA VAL A 616 -3.08 18.17 31.81
C VAL A 616 -4.48 17.57 31.81
N THR A 617 -5.48 18.32 31.33
CA THR A 617 -6.88 17.88 31.23
C THR A 617 -7.17 17.24 29.87
N ALA A 618 -8.22 16.42 29.79
CA ALA A 618 -8.67 15.84 28.52
C ALA A 618 -9.03 16.93 27.49
N ALA A 619 -9.64 18.04 27.93
CA ALA A 619 -9.95 19.17 27.07
C ALA A 619 -8.69 19.87 26.51
N GLN A 620 -7.64 20.04 27.34
CA GLN A 620 -6.35 20.55 26.86
C GLN A 620 -5.71 19.60 25.86
N ALA A 621 -5.66 18.29 26.16
CA ALA A 621 -5.11 17.30 25.24
C ALA A 621 -5.85 17.29 23.89
N LEU A 622 -7.19 17.39 23.91
CA LEU A 622 -7.99 17.48 22.69
C LEU A 622 -7.75 18.79 21.93
N ALA A 623 -7.59 19.91 22.63
CA ALA A 623 -7.22 21.19 22.01
C ALA A 623 -5.84 21.11 21.31
N MET A 624 -4.86 20.43 21.92
CA MET A 624 -3.54 20.19 21.31
C MET A 624 -3.63 19.41 19.98
N ALA A 625 -4.68 18.61 19.77
CA ALA A 625 -4.92 17.86 18.54
C ALA A 625 -5.92 18.52 17.58
N THR A 626 -6.53 19.66 17.96
CA THR A 626 -7.60 20.34 17.19
C THR A 626 -7.37 21.85 17.12
N THR A 627 -7.87 22.64 18.07
CA THR A 627 -7.84 24.11 18.01
C THR A 627 -6.44 24.69 18.11
N THR A 628 -5.60 24.21 19.04
CA THR A 628 -4.22 24.67 19.18
C THR A 628 -3.37 24.23 17.97
N ALA A 629 -3.57 23.01 17.48
CA ALA A 629 -2.93 22.52 16.26
C ALA A 629 -3.35 23.30 15.00
N ALA A 630 -4.62 23.68 14.90
CA ALA A 630 -5.10 24.52 13.81
C ALA A 630 -4.46 25.90 13.86
N ALA A 631 -4.35 26.49 15.05
CA ALA A 631 -3.62 27.73 15.23
C ALA A 631 -2.18 27.55 14.78
N ASP A 632 -1.50 26.48 15.22
CA ASP A 632 -0.11 26.18 14.89
C ASP A 632 0.18 26.11 13.38
N LEU A 633 -0.71 25.50 12.61
CA LEU A 633 -0.59 25.47 11.15
C LEU A 633 -1.13 26.73 10.45
N GLY A 634 -1.69 27.69 11.18
CA GLY A 634 -2.26 28.92 10.64
C GLY A 634 -3.59 28.70 9.90
N ILE A 635 -4.34 27.68 10.30
CA ILE A 635 -5.61 27.24 9.69
C ILE A 635 -6.79 27.33 10.66
N GLU A 636 -6.66 28.00 11.81
CA GLU A 636 -7.70 28.15 12.83
C GLU A 636 -8.95 28.87 12.33
N ARG A 637 -8.84 29.66 11.25
CA ARG A 637 -10.00 30.29 10.60
C ARG A 637 -10.82 29.31 9.77
N VAL A 638 -10.24 28.19 9.34
CA VAL A 638 -10.89 27.23 8.44
C VAL A 638 -11.22 25.90 9.13
N ALA A 639 -10.36 25.43 10.04
CA ALA A 639 -10.46 24.12 10.69
C ALA A 639 -10.27 24.23 12.22
N GLY A 640 -10.15 23.09 12.90
CA GLY A 640 -9.86 22.98 14.33
C GLY A 640 -11.04 23.17 15.27
N SER A 641 -12.16 23.73 14.81
CA SER A 641 -13.44 23.78 15.54
C SER A 641 -14.63 23.65 14.57
N LEU A 642 -15.77 23.19 15.09
CA LEU A 642 -17.02 23.05 14.34
C LEU A 642 -17.89 24.28 14.58
N ARG A 643 -17.98 25.15 13.56
CA ARG A 643 -18.82 26.34 13.56
C ARG A 643 -19.38 26.57 12.17
N ALA A 644 -20.61 27.06 12.08
CA ALA A 644 -21.18 27.49 10.81
C ALA A 644 -20.24 28.47 10.08
N GLY A 645 -20.00 28.22 8.79
CA GLY A 645 -19.07 28.98 7.95
C GLY A 645 -17.64 28.42 7.88
N LYS A 646 -17.22 27.55 8.81
CA LYS A 646 -15.93 26.85 8.73
C LYS A 646 -15.97 25.69 7.73
N LYS A 647 -14.79 25.22 7.31
CA LYS A 647 -14.66 24.05 6.44
C LYS A 647 -15.12 22.79 7.16
N ALA A 648 -15.70 21.87 6.39
CA ALA A 648 -16.15 20.57 6.89
C ALA A 648 -14.95 19.62 7.04
N ASP A 649 -14.13 19.88 8.06
CA ASP A 649 -12.96 19.10 8.46
C ASP A 649 -13.29 18.44 9.81
N LEU A 650 -13.91 17.25 9.79
CA LEU A 650 -14.52 16.61 10.96
C LEU A 650 -14.42 15.08 10.93
N VAL A 651 -14.53 14.47 12.12
CA VAL A 651 -14.57 13.02 12.29
C VAL A 651 -15.79 12.60 13.08
N LEU A 652 -16.30 11.41 12.75
CA LEU A 652 -17.43 10.79 13.42
C LEU A 652 -16.97 9.49 14.07
N LEU A 653 -17.22 9.36 15.38
CA LEU A 653 -16.85 8.19 16.16
C LEU A 653 -18.10 7.39 16.51
N ALA A 654 -18.23 6.20 15.93
CA ALA A 654 -19.35 5.30 16.13
C ALA A 654 -19.36 4.67 17.53
N PRO A 655 -20.53 4.36 18.12
CA PRO A 655 -20.66 3.74 19.43
C PRO A 655 -19.81 2.47 19.54
N GLY A 656 -19.19 2.27 20.72
CA GLY A 656 -18.33 1.11 20.97
C GLY A 656 -18.42 0.65 22.42
N VAL A 657 -18.10 -0.62 22.69
CA VAL A 657 -18.15 -1.20 24.05
C VAL A 657 -17.22 -0.50 25.05
N ASN A 658 -16.20 0.18 24.54
CA ASN A 658 -15.26 1.01 25.29
C ASN A 658 -15.86 2.37 25.70
N ARG A 659 -16.95 2.81 25.07
CA ARG A 659 -17.61 4.09 25.32
C ARG A 659 -19.07 3.83 25.64
N LEU A 660 -19.37 3.61 26.92
CA LEU A 660 -20.75 3.51 27.38
C LEU A 660 -21.49 4.83 27.04
N PRO A 661 -22.75 4.76 26.57
CA PRO A 661 -23.59 5.95 26.40
C PRO A 661 -23.69 6.72 27.73
N ASP A 662 -23.90 8.05 27.65
CA ASP A 662 -24.18 8.97 28.77
C ASP A 662 -22.97 9.52 29.57
N GLY A 663 -21.73 9.34 29.10
CA GLY A 663 -20.53 9.96 29.68
C GLY A 663 -20.22 11.37 29.14
N GLU A 664 -19.27 12.08 29.77
CA GLU A 664 -18.74 13.34 29.23
C GLU A 664 -18.00 13.06 27.89
N PRO A 665 -18.40 13.68 26.76
CA PRO A 665 -17.93 13.26 25.44
C PRO A 665 -16.42 13.45 25.20
N ILE A 666 -15.81 14.51 25.73
CA ILE A 666 -14.37 14.78 25.58
C ILE A 666 -13.58 13.71 26.32
N GLU A 667 -13.91 13.43 27.57
CA GLU A 667 -13.27 12.37 28.36
C GLU A 667 -13.48 11.00 27.72
N GLY A 668 -14.68 10.73 27.20
CA GLY A 668 -15.00 9.50 26.48
C GLY A 668 -14.12 9.28 25.24
N VAL A 669 -13.87 10.33 24.46
CA VAL A 669 -12.96 10.27 23.30
C VAL A 669 -11.52 10.11 23.74
N VAL A 670 -11.06 10.93 24.70
CA VAL A 670 -9.65 11.01 25.05
C VAL A 670 -9.17 9.80 25.85
N PHE A 671 -9.90 9.36 26.87
CA PHE A 671 -9.47 8.24 27.71
C PHE A 671 -9.80 6.88 27.10
N ASN A 672 -10.99 6.76 26.51
CA ASN A 672 -11.53 5.47 26.09
C ASN A 672 -11.53 5.25 24.58
N GLY A 673 -11.41 6.30 23.77
CA GLY A 673 -11.48 6.21 22.32
C GLY A 673 -10.33 5.41 21.70
N HIS A 674 -10.58 4.95 20.47
CA HIS A 674 -9.59 4.30 19.63
C HIS A 674 -9.82 4.73 18.17
N THR A 675 -8.75 4.76 17.36
CA THR A 675 -8.83 4.99 15.91
C THR A 675 -9.81 4.08 15.15
N ARG A 676 -10.12 2.87 15.67
CA ARG A 676 -11.13 1.97 15.09
C ARG A 676 -12.56 2.46 15.29
N ASP A 677 -12.79 3.30 16.30
CA ASP A 677 -14.10 3.88 16.60
C ASP A 677 -14.42 5.00 15.61
N ILE A 678 -13.38 5.59 14.98
CA ILE A 678 -13.53 6.61 13.95
C ILE A 678 -14.08 5.95 12.70
N ASP A 679 -15.38 6.08 12.48
CA ASP A 679 -16.08 5.47 11.36
C ASP A 679 -15.88 6.28 10.08
N THR A 680 -16.08 7.59 10.20
CA THR A 680 -16.12 8.52 9.07
C THR A 680 -15.16 9.68 9.28
N VAL A 681 -14.42 10.04 8.23
CA VAL A 681 -13.48 11.17 8.20
C VAL A 681 -13.79 12.03 6.99
N ILE A 682 -14.03 13.32 7.25
CA ILE A 682 -14.42 14.29 6.23
C ILE A 682 -13.39 15.42 6.24
N ALA A 683 -12.79 15.71 5.08
CA ALA A 683 -11.90 16.85 4.91
C ALA A 683 -12.36 17.69 3.72
N ASP A 684 -12.50 18.99 3.92
CA ASP A 684 -13.05 19.95 2.96
C ASP A 684 -14.41 19.48 2.37
N GLY A 685 -15.22 18.81 3.19
CA GLY A 685 -16.52 18.20 2.85
C GLY A 685 -16.46 16.98 1.93
N ARG A 686 -15.28 16.40 1.73
CA ARG A 686 -15.11 15.14 0.99
C ARG A 686 -15.02 14.00 2.00
N VAL A 687 -15.81 12.95 1.81
CA VAL A 687 -15.78 11.76 2.68
C VAL A 687 -14.59 10.89 2.28
N LEU A 688 -13.51 10.93 3.07
CA LEU A 688 -12.26 10.20 2.79
C LEU A 688 -12.24 8.81 3.43
N LYS A 689 -12.98 8.63 4.52
CA LYS A 689 -13.23 7.35 5.21
C LYS A 689 -14.71 7.24 5.54
N ARG A 690 -15.30 6.05 5.40
CA ARG A 690 -16.66 5.72 5.84
C ARG A 690 -16.75 4.24 6.19
N GLY A 691 -17.47 3.88 7.27
CA GLY A 691 -17.57 2.46 7.65
C GLY A 691 -16.23 1.84 8.02
N GLY A 692 -15.27 2.65 8.51
CA GLY A 692 -13.91 2.18 8.78
C GLY A 692 -13.00 2.04 7.56
N ARG A 693 -13.50 2.29 6.33
CA ARG A 693 -12.77 2.04 5.07
C ARG A 693 -12.39 3.34 4.36
N LEU A 694 -11.19 3.36 3.78
CA LEU A 694 -10.76 4.42 2.85
C LEU A 694 -11.66 4.43 1.62
N MET A 695 -12.08 5.61 1.17
CA MET A 695 -12.98 5.76 0.02
C MET A 695 -12.24 5.76 -1.31
N GLN A 696 -11.04 6.33 -1.32
CA GLN A 696 -10.16 6.36 -2.49
C GLN A 696 -9.55 5.00 -2.77
N GLU A 697 -9.51 4.63 -4.05
CA GLU A 697 -8.82 3.44 -4.53
C GLU A 697 -7.30 3.63 -4.46
N SER A 698 -6.80 4.81 -4.83
CA SER A 698 -5.38 5.20 -4.73
C SER A 698 -4.87 5.09 -3.29
N ALA A 699 -5.70 5.45 -2.29
CA ALA A 699 -5.36 5.30 -0.88
C ALA A 699 -5.26 3.83 -0.45
N ARG A 700 -6.14 2.97 -0.97
CA ARG A 700 -6.11 1.52 -0.67
C ARG A 700 -4.89 0.84 -1.28
N GLN A 701 -4.49 1.26 -2.47
CA GLN A 701 -3.30 0.75 -3.17
C GLN A 701 -1.98 1.21 -2.54
N ALA A 702 -2.00 2.25 -1.70
CA ALA A 702 -0.79 2.80 -1.10
C ALA A 702 0.00 1.78 -0.28
N ILE A 703 -0.67 0.76 0.30
CA ILE A 703 0.01 -0.32 1.03
C ILE A 703 0.89 -1.15 0.09
N ASP A 704 0.30 -1.71 -0.97
CA ASP A 704 1.00 -2.59 -1.91
C ASP A 704 2.12 -1.85 -2.66
N GLU A 705 1.86 -0.58 -2.99
CA GLU A 705 2.83 0.28 -3.61
C GLU A 705 3.94 0.69 -2.65
N GLY A 706 3.61 1.09 -1.43
CA GLY A 706 4.60 1.40 -0.40
C GLY A 706 5.53 0.23 -0.12
N MET A 707 5.00 -1.00 -0.03
CA MET A 707 5.83 -2.21 0.12
C MET A 707 6.79 -2.38 -1.06
N ARG A 708 6.30 -2.23 -2.28
CA ARG A 708 7.12 -2.37 -3.50
C ARG A 708 8.17 -1.28 -3.66
N ARG A 709 7.84 -0.03 -3.33
CA ARG A 709 8.79 1.09 -3.34
C ARG A 709 9.84 0.93 -2.25
N ARG A 710 9.45 0.52 -1.03
CA ARG A 710 10.40 0.16 0.04
C ARG A 710 11.38 -0.92 -0.43
N ASP A 711 10.89 -2.01 -1.02
CA ASP A 711 11.75 -3.12 -1.42
C ASP A 711 12.75 -2.68 -2.51
N ARG A 712 12.34 -1.80 -3.43
CA ARG A 712 13.26 -1.19 -4.42
C ARG A 712 14.28 -0.26 -3.76
N LEU A 713 13.86 0.57 -2.82
CA LEU A 713 14.74 1.45 -2.05
C LEU A 713 15.80 0.65 -1.30
N LEU A 714 15.39 -0.47 -0.69
CA LEU A 714 16.29 -1.42 -0.02
C LEU A 714 17.32 -2.00 -0.99
N LEU A 715 16.88 -2.47 -2.16
CA LEU A 715 17.78 -3.02 -3.18
C LEU A 715 18.81 -2.00 -3.65
N ARG A 716 18.41 -0.75 -3.93
CA ARG A 716 19.36 0.31 -4.35
C ARG A 716 20.44 0.58 -3.29
N ALA A 717 20.06 0.65 -2.01
CA ALA A 717 21.02 0.85 -0.94
C ALA A 717 21.93 -0.38 -0.71
N GLN A 718 21.44 -1.58 -0.99
CA GLN A 718 22.21 -2.83 -0.91
C GLN A 718 23.22 -2.98 -2.06
N GLU A 719 22.84 -2.59 -3.29
CA GLU A 719 23.72 -2.62 -4.47
C GLU A 719 24.97 -1.76 -4.27
N ASP A 720 24.85 -0.66 -3.54
CA ASP A 720 25.94 0.25 -3.20
C ASP A 720 26.69 -0.14 -1.91
N GLY A 721 26.31 -1.25 -1.26
CA GLY A 721 26.96 -1.77 -0.04
C GLY A 721 26.76 -0.89 1.20
N VAL A 722 25.82 0.05 1.18
CA VAL A 722 25.49 0.95 2.31
C VAL A 722 24.50 0.30 3.27
N TRP A 723 23.77 -0.71 2.81
CA TRP A 723 22.83 -1.49 3.62
C TRP A 723 23.12 -3.01 3.55
N PRO A 724 23.05 -3.75 4.67
CA PRO A 724 23.35 -5.18 4.68
C PRO A 724 22.39 -6.01 3.81
N THR A 725 22.94 -7.00 3.10
CA THR A 725 22.19 -7.94 2.24
C THR A 725 21.53 -9.08 3.01
N THR A 726 21.96 -9.33 4.24
CA THR A 726 21.37 -10.34 5.13
C THR A 726 20.40 -9.68 6.10
N THR A 727 19.11 -10.00 5.99
CA THR A 727 18.12 -9.77 7.04
C THR A 727 18.39 -10.75 8.19
N THR A 728 19.33 -10.42 9.07
CA THR A 728 19.38 -11.06 10.39
C THR A 728 19.36 -9.96 11.45
N PRO A 729 18.41 -9.99 12.40
CA PRO A 729 18.48 -9.18 13.61
C PRO A 729 19.77 -9.40 14.40
#